data_AF-A0A9W4XBC6-F1
#
_entry.id   AF-A0A9W4XBC6-F1
#
_cell.length_a   1.000
_cell.length_b   1.000
_cell.length_c   1.000
_cell.angle_alpha   90.00
_cell.angle_beta   90.00
_cell.angle_gamma   90.00
#
_symmetry.space_group_name_H-M   'P 1'
#
loop_
_entity.id
_entity.type
_entity.pdbx_description
1 polymer ?
#
loop_
_entity_poly.entity_id
_entity_poly.type
_entity_poly.pdbx_seq_one_letter_code
_entity_poly.pdbx_strand_id
1 'polypeptide(L)'
;MFNILKHTKRLPITNISRSINYAIRQPIKQNSTKIIGISSGISISYLLFKHIDNDVHALDTTVHELLPKPDSDTYEMGLYLASQEEETKQYKNYRKSKSTHSNLVLRWFFQIKFFIDDYVIDPMFTFTRFLELSFIFVPVLLSSPICWFGRKKKMQDGTIIRSGASLWYVYLRWSAEIAGASFIKLGQWAASRTDIFPQAMCDELSQLHSNAKAHSIEATKEIISKSFGYLPFNEIFDEFNEKPLGVGAIAQVYLGKLSDKAVNKAREEEKKISERLKSLHGQNSPQQFFEKLVVTEHLNSNQNVAIKVLHPNVEVKINRDLKIMSFFANFINVLPTMEWLSLPDEVEQFSILMRLQLDLRIEALNLAKFRENFKSRLDIHFPKPYLNFTTRDVLVEEYIHAIPLDKLLSLTENFGKNLSKEVSDKGLDAFLKMLILDNFVHADLHPGNMMVRFYKNELFKHEKEYKIVKSSNEKDINKVTDELLKLKTPNEWCTKLADLYEQGYHAEVCFLDVGLITELNHTDRVNFIDLFKALSEFDGFKAGELMAERSRTPETVVNKEIFALKVEKLVDRMKDRTFTLGNVSIGDLLDQVLGMVRTHHVRMEGDFVTVIVAILLLEGIGRQLDPNLDLFASSLPVLRKLGVSKEGREIMKNESDLSMIKIWLALEVRQFINASIQDIHTLVKSDMLSPNI
;
A
#
# COMPACT_ATOMS: atom_id res chain seq x y z
N MET A 1 -37.09 5.57 -7.88
CA MET A 1 -37.26 5.32 -6.43
C MET A 1 -38.51 6.01 -5.84
N PHE A 2 -39.55 6.34 -6.63
CA PHE A 2 -40.67 7.18 -6.16
C PHE A 2 -42.05 6.49 -6.05
N ASN A 3 -42.14 5.16 -6.18
CA ASN A 3 -43.43 4.43 -6.11
C ASN A 3 -43.61 3.51 -4.89
N ILE A 4 -42.76 3.60 -3.86
CA ILE A 4 -42.81 2.70 -2.68
C ILE A 4 -43.53 3.32 -1.46
N LEU A 5 -44.07 4.54 -1.56
CA LEU A 5 -44.65 5.27 -0.41
C LEU A 5 -46.18 5.43 -0.46
N LYS A 6 -46.93 4.44 -0.94
CA LYS A 6 -48.38 4.37 -0.73
C LYS A 6 -48.79 2.96 -0.29
N HIS A 7 -49.30 2.88 0.93
CA HIS A 7 -49.82 1.70 1.64
C HIS A 7 -48.79 0.81 2.34
N THR A 8 -48.61 0.99 3.65
CA THR A 8 -48.97 -0.02 4.69
C THR A 8 -48.61 0.46 6.10
N LYS A 9 -49.39 -0.03 7.08
CA LYS A 9 -49.36 0.31 8.50
C LYS A 9 -48.04 -0.11 9.20
N ARG A 10 -47.72 0.62 10.27
CA ARG A 10 -46.68 0.39 11.31
C ARG A 10 -46.06 -1.01 11.32
N LEU A 11 -44.76 -1.09 11.06
CA LEU A 11 -43.89 -2.24 11.37
C LEU A 11 -42.63 -1.78 12.12
N PRO A 12 -42.12 -2.56 13.08
CA PRO A 12 -40.96 -2.20 13.90
C PRO A 12 -39.65 -2.22 13.10
N ILE A 13 -38.77 -1.27 13.42
CA ILE A 13 -37.53 -0.90 12.70
C ILE A 13 -36.50 -2.05 12.59
N THR A 14 -36.66 -3.13 13.34
CA THR A 14 -35.75 -4.30 13.33
C THR A 14 -35.85 -5.17 12.07
N ASN A 15 -36.96 -5.12 11.33
CA ASN A 15 -37.12 -5.93 10.10
C ASN A 15 -36.69 -5.22 8.80
N ILE A 16 -36.46 -3.89 8.84
CA ILE A 16 -36.03 -3.11 7.67
C ILE A 16 -34.52 -3.30 7.41
N SER A 17 -33.68 -3.39 8.45
CA SER A 17 -32.24 -3.63 8.26
C SER A 17 -31.92 -5.03 7.71
N ARG A 18 -32.68 -6.06 8.11
CA ARG A 18 -32.56 -7.41 7.54
C ARG A 18 -33.06 -7.49 6.10
N SER A 19 -34.15 -6.82 5.76
CA SER A 19 -34.69 -6.83 4.40
C SER A 19 -33.81 -6.06 3.40
N ILE A 20 -33.18 -4.97 3.86
CA ILE A 20 -32.20 -4.21 3.07
C ILE A 20 -30.89 -5.01 2.93
N ASN A 21 -30.35 -5.61 4.01
CA ASN A 21 -29.15 -6.45 3.94
C ASN A 21 -29.34 -7.74 3.11
N TYR A 22 -30.57 -8.29 3.04
CA TYR A 22 -30.86 -9.47 2.22
C TYR A 22 -31.07 -9.11 0.74
N ALA A 23 -31.63 -7.94 0.43
CA ALA A 23 -31.75 -7.43 -0.94
C ALA A 23 -30.40 -6.97 -1.53
N ILE A 24 -29.46 -6.53 -0.69
CA ILE A 24 -28.12 -6.07 -1.08
C ILE A 24 -27.13 -7.22 -1.34
N ARG A 25 -27.42 -8.45 -0.87
CA ARG A 25 -26.52 -9.63 -1.01
C ARG A 25 -26.82 -10.55 -2.20
N GLN A 26 -27.77 -10.21 -3.07
CA GLN A 26 -27.99 -10.99 -4.30
C GLN A 26 -27.11 -10.45 -5.44
N PRO A 27 -26.34 -11.31 -6.14
CA PRO A 27 -25.66 -10.90 -7.35
C PRO A 27 -26.70 -10.49 -8.38
N ILE A 28 -26.67 -9.22 -8.80
CA ILE A 28 -27.53 -8.73 -9.88
C ILE A 28 -27.14 -9.47 -11.16
N LYS A 29 -27.90 -10.51 -11.51
CA LYS A 29 -27.93 -11.04 -12.88
C LYS A 29 -28.60 -9.98 -13.76
N GLN A 30 -27.81 -9.18 -14.46
CA GLN A 30 -28.34 -8.41 -15.58
C GLN A 30 -28.68 -9.39 -16.72
N ASN A 31 -29.97 -9.73 -16.81
CA ASN A 31 -30.54 -10.31 -18.01
C ASN A 31 -30.40 -9.31 -19.16
N SER A 32 -29.91 -9.80 -20.29
CA SER A 32 -29.84 -9.09 -21.56
C SER A 32 -31.22 -8.63 -22.02
N THR A 33 -31.55 -7.36 -21.82
CA THR A 33 -32.66 -6.73 -22.53
C THR A 33 -32.18 -6.27 -23.90
N LYS A 34 -32.59 -7.03 -24.92
CA LYS A 34 -32.58 -6.61 -26.33
C LYS A 34 -33.32 -5.27 -26.45
N ILE A 35 -32.60 -4.20 -26.75
CA ILE A 35 -33.18 -3.00 -27.36
C ILE A 35 -33.09 -3.20 -28.86
N ILE A 36 -34.24 -3.48 -29.47
CA ILE A 36 -34.44 -3.51 -30.92
C ILE A 36 -34.71 -2.07 -31.36
N GLY A 37 -33.93 -1.54 -32.30
CA GLY A 37 -34.27 -0.33 -33.05
C GLY A 37 -33.08 0.55 -33.43
N ILE A 38 -32.89 0.73 -34.75
CA ILE A 38 -31.89 1.57 -35.44
C ILE A 38 -30.53 0.87 -35.65
N SER A 39 -30.57 -0.25 -36.38
CA SER A 39 -29.40 -0.95 -36.93
C SER A 39 -29.21 -0.60 -38.42
N SER A 40 -28.33 0.36 -38.71
CA SER A 40 -27.65 0.45 -40.02
C SER A 40 -26.50 1.47 -40.04
N GLY A 41 -26.50 2.48 -39.15
CA GLY A 41 -25.38 3.42 -38.99
C GLY A 41 -24.40 3.05 -37.87
N ILE A 42 -24.85 2.31 -36.84
CA ILE A 42 -24.06 2.04 -35.64
C ILE A 42 -23.01 0.96 -35.86
N SER A 43 -23.20 0.01 -36.78
CA SER A 43 -22.20 -1.05 -37.01
C SER A 43 -20.94 -0.54 -37.70
N ILE A 44 -21.05 0.49 -38.56
CA ILE A 44 -19.89 1.11 -39.21
C ILE A 44 -19.16 2.02 -38.22
N SER A 45 -19.88 2.79 -37.39
CA SER A 45 -19.28 3.55 -36.30
C SER A 45 -18.66 2.64 -35.24
N TYR A 46 -19.28 1.52 -34.87
CA TYR A 46 -18.73 0.59 -33.87
C TYR A 46 -17.51 -0.16 -34.39
N LEU A 47 -17.42 -0.47 -35.70
CA LEU A 47 -16.20 -1.02 -36.31
C LEU A 47 -15.10 0.05 -36.54
N LEU A 48 -15.44 1.28 -36.90
CA LEU A 48 -14.47 2.38 -37.04
C LEU A 48 -13.95 2.84 -35.67
N PHE A 49 -14.79 2.90 -34.63
CA PHE A 49 -14.37 3.27 -33.27
C PHE A 49 -13.63 2.16 -32.54
N LYS A 50 -13.75 0.89 -32.93
CA LYS A 50 -12.87 -0.18 -32.42
C LYS A 50 -11.45 -0.09 -32.99
N HIS A 51 -11.22 0.75 -34.01
CA HIS A 51 -9.92 1.03 -34.63
C HIS A 51 -9.47 2.49 -34.49
N ILE A 52 -10.28 3.36 -33.88
CA ILE A 52 -9.75 4.55 -33.18
C ILE A 52 -9.30 4.05 -31.82
N ASP A 53 -8.36 3.12 -31.88
CA ASP A 53 -7.44 2.86 -30.82
C ASP A 53 -6.82 4.22 -30.48
N ASN A 54 -7.02 4.64 -29.23
CA ASN A 54 -6.35 5.80 -28.70
C ASN A 54 -4.85 5.53 -28.87
N ASP A 55 -4.22 6.17 -29.85
CA ASP A 55 -2.79 6.06 -30.22
C ASP A 55 -1.84 6.56 -29.11
N VAL A 56 -2.32 6.60 -27.87
CA VAL A 56 -1.49 6.62 -26.65
C VAL A 56 -0.91 5.22 -26.36
N HIS A 57 -1.15 4.22 -27.25
CA HIS A 57 -0.69 2.85 -27.11
C HIS A 57 0.74 2.69 -26.60
N ALA A 58 0.84 1.79 -25.60
CA ALA A 58 1.96 0.90 -25.29
C ALA A 58 3.29 1.39 -25.84
N LEU A 59 3.73 2.42 -25.15
CA LEU A 59 5.08 2.87 -25.11
C LEU A 59 5.94 1.63 -24.74
N ASP A 60 6.94 1.40 -25.57
CA ASP A 60 7.89 0.29 -25.65
C ASP A 60 7.88 -0.68 -24.46
N THR A 61 7.68 -1.97 -24.73
CA THR A 61 7.72 -3.05 -23.73
C THR A 61 9.18 -3.42 -23.40
N THR A 62 10.09 -2.43 -23.34
CA THR A 62 11.50 -2.70 -23.08
C THR A 62 11.65 -3.38 -21.73
N VAL A 63 12.30 -4.53 -21.82
CA VAL A 63 12.54 -5.49 -20.74
C VAL A 63 13.65 -4.94 -19.82
N HIS A 64 13.40 -3.85 -19.10
CA HIS A 64 14.25 -3.28 -18.05
C HIS A 64 15.38 -2.31 -18.47
N GLU A 65 15.01 -1.06 -18.72
CA GLU A 65 15.97 0.07 -18.73
C GLU A 65 15.59 1.20 -17.77
N LEU A 66 14.56 1.03 -16.93
CA LEU A 66 14.12 2.07 -16.00
C LEU A 66 15.14 2.22 -14.86
N LEU A 67 15.89 3.32 -14.88
CA LEU A 67 16.85 3.70 -13.85
C LEU A 67 16.36 4.96 -13.13
N PRO A 68 16.50 5.05 -11.80
CA PRO A 68 16.14 6.24 -11.05
C PRO A 68 17.02 7.42 -11.49
N LYS A 69 16.42 8.61 -11.61
CA LYS A 69 17.20 9.84 -11.84
C LYS A 69 18.13 10.10 -10.65
N PRO A 70 19.40 10.47 -10.88
CA PRO A 70 20.35 10.70 -9.79
C PRO A 70 20.09 11.99 -9.00
N ASP A 71 19.45 12.99 -9.62
CA ASP A 71 19.20 14.32 -9.02
C ASP A 71 17.85 14.43 -8.29
N SER A 72 17.13 13.32 -8.08
CA SER A 72 15.84 13.33 -7.38
C SER A 72 16.02 13.27 -5.86
N ASP A 73 15.07 13.89 -5.13
CA ASP A 73 15.09 13.94 -3.66
C ASP A 73 15.01 12.56 -3.00
N THR A 74 14.28 11.63 -3.64
CA THR A 74 14.11 10.25 -3.18
C THR A 74 14.28 9.27 -4.35
N TYR A 75 14.50 7.99 -4.04
CA TYR A 75 14.64 6.96 -5.07
C TYR A 75 13.32 6.71 -5.81
N GLU A 76 12.20 6.65 -5.09
CA GLU A 76 10.87 6.49 -5.68
C GLU A 76 10.53 7.64 -6.65
N MET A 77 10.78 8.90 -6.24
CA MET A 77 10.58 10.06 -7.12
C MET A 77 11.51 10.02 -8.34
N GLY A 78 12.72 9.48 -8.17
CA GLY A 78 13.65 9.24 -9.27
C GLY A 78 13.11 8.26 -10.30
N LEU A 79 12.49 7.16 -9.86
CA LEU A 79 11.83 6.20 -10.74
C LEU A 79 10.60 6.80 -11.44
N TYR A 80 9.77 7.53 -10.70
CA TYR A 80 8.63 8.26 -11.25
C TYR A 80 9.06 9.20 -12.38
N LEU A 81 10.01 10.10 -12.11
CA LEU A 81 10.48 11.09 -13.08
C LEU A 81 11.15 10.43 -14.30
N ALA A 82 11.85 9.32 -14.11
CA ALA A 82 12.43 8.54 -15.20
C ALA A 82 11.33 7.92 -16.08
N SER A 83 10.32 7.30 -15.46
CA SER A 83 9.19 6.68 -16.16
C SER A 83 8.40 7.71 -16.96
N GLN A 84 8.11 8.87 -16.37
CA GLN A 84 7.39 9.96 -17.06
C GLN A 84 8.19 10.58 -18.20
N GLU A 85 9.51 10.71 -18.04
CA GLU A 85 10.38 11.21 -19.11
C GLU A 85 10.47 10.22 -20.27
N GLU A 86 10.62 8.93 -19.98
CA GLU A 86 10.61 7.85 -20.97
C GLU A 86 9.30 7.86 -21.76
N GLU A 87 8.16 7.88 -21.06
CA GLU A 87 6.82 7.95 -21.64
C GLU A 87 6.70 9.15 -22.60
N THR A 88 7.09 10.34 -22.13
CA THR A 88 7.05 11.59 -22.90
C THR A 88 7.97 11.53 -24.12
N LYS A 89 9.18 11.00 -23.97
CA LYS A 89 10.15 10.87 -25.08
C LYS A 89 9.63 9.93 -26.15
N GLN A 90 9.13 8.76 -25.74
CA GLN A 90 8.61 7.78 -26.67
C GLN A 90 7.40 8.33 -27.44
N TYR A 91 6.48 9.01 -26.75
CA TYR A 91 5.35 9.70 -27.38
C TYR A 91 5.81 10.75 -28.41
N LYS A 92 6.77 11.61 -28.05
CA LYS A 92 7.35 12.62 -28.96
C LYS A 92 8.06 11.97 -30.15
N ASN A 93 8.80 10.88 -29.93
CA ASN A 93 9.53 10.16 -30.96
C ASN A 93 8.58 9.49 -31.95
N TYR A 94 7.51 8.86 -31.47
CA TYR A 94 6.45 8.30 -32.31
C TYR A 94 5.84 9.37 -33.21
N ARG A 95 5.42 10.50 -32.63
CA ARG A 95 4.86 11.63 -33.39
C ARG A 95 5.85 12.19 -34.40
N LYS A 96 7.11 12.35 -34.02
CA LYS A 96 8.17 12.81 -34.91
C LYS A 96 8.35 11.84 -36.08
N SER A 97 8.45 10.54 -35.82
CA SER A 97 8.60 9.51 -36.85
C SER A 97 7.45 9.52 -37.87
N LYS A 98 6.20 9.64 -37.39
CA LYS A 98 5.01 9.72 -38.26
C LYS A 98 4.90 11.06 -39.01
N SER A 99 5.26 12.17 -38.37
CA SER A 99 5.22 13.52 -38.98
C SER A 99 6.42 13.85 -39.88
N THR A 100 7.51 13.09 -39.82
CA THR A 100 8.65 13.21 -40.74
C THR A 100 8.67 12.11 -41.81
N HIS A 101 7.56 11.39 -41.99
CA HIS A 101 7.46 10.32 -43.00
C HIS A 101 7.81 10.85 -44.39
N SER A 102 8.51 10.04 -45.19
CA SER A 102 8.94 10.37 -46.56
C SER A 102 7.79 10.72 -47.52
N ASN A 103 6.61 10.14 -47.32
CA ASN A 103 5.44 10.37 -48.15
C ASN A 103 4.64 11.58 -47.62
N LEU A 104 4.50 12.61 -48.46
CA LEU A 104 3.78 13.85 -48.16
C LEU A 104 2.32 13.60 -47.75
N VAL A 105 1.61 12.68 -48.41
CA VAL A 105 0.21 12.39 -48.09
C VAL A 105 0.08 11.76 -46.71
N LEU A 106 0.92 10.77 -46.40
CA LEU A 106 0.95 10.14 -45.09
C LEU A 106 1.33 11.13 -43.99
N ARG A 107 2.27 12.04 -44.27
CA ARG A 107 2.65 13.12 -43.35
C ARG A 107 1.47 14.02 -43.01
N TRP A 108 0.77 14.54 -44.04
CA TRP A 108 -0.41 15.37 -43.86
C TRP A 108 -1.53 14.63 -43.12
N PHE A 109 -1.74 13.35 -43.45
CA PHE A 109 -2.69 12.49 -42.76
C PHE A 109 -2.39 12.39 -41.26
N PHE A 110 -1.15 12.08 -40.87
CA PHE A 110 -0.78 11.96 -39.46
C PHE A 110 -0.85 13.30 -38.72
N GLN A 111 -0.48 14.41 -39.37
CA GLN A 111 -0.62 15.74 -38.76
C GLN A 111 -2.10 16.10 -38.48
N ILE A 112 -2.98 15.86 -39.45
CA ILE A 112 -4.43 16.07 -39.29
C ILE A 112 -4.98 15.13 -38.22
N LYS A 113 -4.57 13.85 -38.25
CA LYS A 113 -4.98 12.87 -37.24
C LYS A 113 -4.59 13.32 -35.84
N PHE A 114 -3.32 13.65 -35.60
CA PHE A 114 -2.87 14.12 -34.27
C PHE A 114 -3.58 15.41 -33.83
N PHE A 115 -3.84 16.33 -34.75
CA PHE A 115 -4.62 17.52 -34.44
C PHE A 115 -6.06 17.19 -34.02
N ILE A 116 -6.73 16.31 -34.77
CA ILE A 116 -8.09 15.85 -34.43
C ILE A 116 -8.07 15.10 -33.08
N ASP A 117 -7.10 14.23 -32.87
CA ASP A 117 -6.96 13.45 -31.64
C ASP A 117 -6.82 14.37 -30.41
N ASP A 118 -5.91 15.36 -30.48
CA ASP A 118 -5.60 16.25 -29.35
C ASP A 118 -6.67 17.30 -29.08
N TYR A 119 -7.26 17.89 -30.12
CA TYR A 119 -8.15 19.05 -29.98
C TYR A 119 -9.64 18.71 -30.08
N VAL A 120 -10.00 17.53 -30.58
CA VAL A 120 -11.40 17.12 -30.75
C VAL A 120 -11.69 15.87 -29.95
N ILE A 121 -10.95 14.78 -30.18
CA ILE A 121 -11.28 13.46 -29.63
C ILE A 121 -11.00 13.38 -28.13
N ASP A 122 -9.79 13.69 -27.68
CA ASP A 122 -9.46 13.61 -26.25
C ASP A 122 -10.29 14.57 -25.37
N PRO A 123 -10.52 15.84 -25.78
CA PRO A 123 -11.43 16.72 -25.06
C PRO A 123 -12.88 16.22 -25.03
N MET A 124 -13.39 15.65 -26.14
CA MET A 124 -14.75 15.08 -26.18
C MET A 124 -14.91 13.90 -25.23
N PHE A 125 -13.94 12.99 -25.18
CA PHE A 125 -13.99 11.86 -24.24
C PHE A 125 -13.82 12.32 -22.79
N THR A 126 -12.94 13.29 -22.54
CA THR A 126 -12.78 13.89 -21.21
C THR A 126 -14.06 14.59 -20.76
N PHE A 127 -14.73 15.32 -21.65
CA PHE A 127 -16.01 15.96 -21.36
C PHE A 127 -17.12 14.94 -21.12
N THR A 128 -17.16 13.85 -21.90
CA THR A 128 -18.12 12.75 -21.68
C THR A 128 -17.90 12.14 -20.29
N ARG A 129 -16.64 11.90 -19.92
CA ARG A 129 -16.28 11.39 -18.59
C ARG A 129 -16.63 12.38 -17.48
N PHE A 130 -16.44 13.67 -17.71
CA PHE A 130 -16.88 14.73 -16.79
C PHE A 130 -18.40 14.69 -16.56
N LEU A 131 -19.21 14.51 -17.61
CA LEU A 131 -20.66 14.37 -17.47
C LEU A 131 -21.01 13.12 -16.67
N GLU A 132 -20.39 11.98 -16.97
CA GLU A 132 -20.58 10.73 -16.22
C GLU A 132 -20.29 10.92 -14.72
N LEU A 133 -19.13 11.49 -14.38
CA LEU A 133 -18.76 11.78 -12.99
C LEU A 133 -19.70 12.80 -12.34
N SER A 134 -20.16 13.80 -13.09
CA SER A 134 -21.14 14.78 -12.60
C SER A 134 -22.46 14.11 -12.26
N PHE A 135 -22.95 13.18 -13.10
CA PHE A 135 -24.16 12.40 -12.79
C PHE A 135 -24.01 11.54 -11.53
N ILE A 136 -22.80 11.11 -11.20
CA ILE A 136 -22.51 10.32 -9.99
C ILE A 136 -22.42 11.24 -8.76
N PHE A 137 -21.60 12.29 -8.80
CA PHE A 137 -21.23 13.07 -7.61
C PHE A 137 -22.09 14.30 -7.35
N VAL A 138 -22.74 14.91 -8.35
CA VAL A 138 -23.65 16.06 -8.10
C VAL A 138 -24.81 15.65 -7.18
N PRO A 139 -25.48 14.49 -7.37
CA PRO A 139 -26.49 14.02 -6.42
C PRO A 139 -25.95 13.80 -5.00
N VAL A 140 -24.71 13.31 -4.86
CA VAL A 140 -24.05 13.16 -3.55
C VAL A 140 -23.90 14.50 -2.87
N LEU A 141 -23.38 15.51 -3.58
CA LEU A 141 -23.23 16.87 -3.04
C LEU A 141 -24.57 17.51 -2.66
N LEU A 142 -25.59 17.39 -3.52
CA LEU A 142 -26.93 17.91 -3.25
C LEU A 142 -27.61 17.20 -2.07
N SER A 143 -27.23 15.95 -1.79
CA SER A 143 -27.74 15.20 -0.64
C SER A 143 -27.04 15.53 0.68
N SER A 144 -25.95 16.31 0.68
CA SER A 144 -25.16 16.65 1.88
C SER A 144 -25.95 17.26 3.06
N PRO A 145 -27.06 18.01 2.87
CA PRO A 145 -27.86 18.49 4.00
C PRO A 145 -28.44 17.36 4.88
N ILE A 146 -28.53 16.12 4.36
CA ILE A 146 -28.97 14.96 5.15
C ILE A 146 -28.07 14.71 6.37
N CYS A 147 -26.81 15.16 6.32
CA CYS A 147 -25.85 15.08 7.44
C CYS A 147 -26.35 15.77 8.71
N TRP A 148 -27.21 16.78 8.58
CA TRP A 148 -27.80 17.49 9.72
C TRP A 148 -29.03 16.80 10.30
N PHE A 149 -29.56 15.73 9.71
CA PHE A 149 -30.78 15.08 10.18
C PHE A 149 -30.52 13.71 10.83
N GLY A 150 -31.46 13.28 11.69
CA GLY A 150 -31.47 11.95 12.28
C GLY A 150 -30.99 11.87 13.74
N ARG A 151 -30.90 10.64 14.25
CA ARG A 151 -30.57 10.37 15.66
C ARG A 151 -29.06 10.53 15.88
N LYS A 152 -28.69 11.10 17.02
CA LYS A 152 -27.29 11.21 17.45
C LYS A 152 -26.82 9.86 17.98
N LYS A 153 -25.71 9.36 17.44
CA LYS A 153 -24.99 8.16 17.91
C LYS A 153 -23.63 8.62 18.42
N LYS A 154 -23.26 8.17 19.61
CA LYS A 154 -21.92 8.41 20.17
C LYS A 154 -20.98 7.31 19.65
N MET A 155 -19.83 7.70 19.12
CA MET A 155 -18.79 6.77 18.65
C MET A 155 -17.77 6.46 19.75
N GLN A 156 -16.88 5.51 19.47
CA GLN A 156 -15.88 5.00 20.42
C GLN A 156 -14.85 6.08 20.80
N ASP A 157 -14.53 6.97 19.87
CA ASP A 157 -13.70 8.18 20.03
C ASP A 157 -14.39 9.30 20.83
N GLY A 158 -15.65 9.12 21.23
CA GLY A 158 -16.44 10.13 21.93
C GLY A 158 -17.11 11.17 21.03
N THR A 159 -16.91 11.13 19.71
CA THR A 159 -17.58 12.05 18.77
C THR A 159 -19.05 11.69 18.60
N ILE A 160 -19.86 12.69 18.27
CA ILE A 160 -21.31 12.52 18.09
C ILE A 160 -21.65 12.66 16.62
N ILE A 161 -22.11 11.58 16.01
CA ILE A 161 -22.46 11.54 14.59
C ILE A 161 -23.96 11.32 14.43
N ARG A 162 -24.56 12.05 13.49
CA ARG A 162 -25.98 11.89 13.17
C ARG A 162 -26.17 10.73 12.19
N SER A 163 -27.26 9.99 12.32
CA SER A 163 -27.57 8.87 11.43
C SER A 163 -27.66 9.27 9.95
N GLY A 164 -28.06 10.52 9.66
CA GLY A 164 -28.04 11.04 8.29
C GLY A 164 -26.63 11.20 7.71
N ALA A 165 -25.65 11.60 8.52
CA ALA A 165 -24.26 11.71 8.08
C ALA A 165 -23.67 10.33 7.75
N SER A 166 -23.95 9.32 8.58
CA SER A 166 -23.54 7.94 8.30
C SER A 166 -24.16 7.41 6.99
N LEU A 167 -25.43 7.72 6.70
CA LEU A 167 -26.06 7.34 5.44
C LEU A 167 -25.44 8.07 4.24
N TRP A 168 -25.04 9.33 4.42
CA TRP A 168 -24.34 10.09 3.40
C TRP A 168 -22.93 9.52 3.11
N TYR A 169 -22.19 9.09 4.13
CA TYR A 169 -20.88 8.43 3.95
C TYR A 169 -21.01 7.13 3.15
N VAL A 170 -22.02 6.31 3.44
CA VAL A 170 -22.32 5.09 2.66
C VAL A 170 -22.61 5.44 1.20
N TYR A 171 -23.38 6.51 0.95
CA TYR A 171 -23.71 6.96 -0.40
C TYR A 171 -22.48 7.50 -1.15
N LEU A 172 -21.60 8.22 -0.46
CA LEU A 172 -20.32 8.70 -0.98
C LEU A 172 -19.42 7.52 -1.39
N ARG A 173 -19.26 6.53 -0.50
CA ARG A 173 -18.49 5.31 -0.78
C ARG A 173 -19.01 4.59 -2.03
N TRP A 174 -20.31 4.30 -2.07
CA TRP A 174 -20.94 3.65 -3.22
C TRP A 174 -20.74 4.43 -4.53
N SER A 175 -20.78 5.76 -4.47
CA SER A 175 -20.54 6.61 -5.63
C SER A 175 -19.09 6.55 -6.10
N ALA A 176 -18.13 6.48 -5.17
CA ALA A 176 -16.72 6.27 -5.48
C ALA A 176 -16.46 4.89 -6.13
N GLU A 177 -17.11 3.82 -5.66
CA GLU A 177 -17.03 2.48 -6.26
C GLU A 177 -17.52 2.48 -7.71
N ILE A 178 -18.62 3.18 -7.99
CA ILE A 178 -19.19 3.29 -9.35
C ILE A 178 -18.32 4.14 -10.26
N ALA A 179 -17.74 5.22 -9.74
CA ALA A 179 -16.87 6.08 -10.51
C ALA A 179 -15.62 5.33 -11.01
N GLY A 180 -15.13 4.34 -10.25
CA GLY A 180 -14.11 3.37 -10.68
C GLY A 180 -12.74 3.59 -10.06
N ALA A 181 -11.70 3.00 -10.66
CA ALA A 181 -10.37 2.83 -10.07
C ALA A 181 -9.79 4.09 -9.42
N SER A 182 -9.79 5.23 -10.12
CA SER A 182 -9.27 6.51 -9.61
C SER A 182 -9.97 6.94 -8.33
N PHE A 183 -11.30 6.78 -8.25
CA PHE A 183 -12.08 7.20 -7.08
C PHE A 183 -12.07 6.17 -5.95
N ILE A 184 -11.90 4.88 -6.27
CA ILE A 184 -11.63 3.85 -5.27
C ILE A 184 -10.30 4.16 -4.58
N LYS A 185 -9.23 4.41 -5.34
CA LYS A 185 -7.91 4.76 -4.79
C LYS A 185 -7.94 6.11 -4.06
N LEU A 186 -8.65 7.11 -4.58
CA LEU A 186 -8.86 8.38 -3.88
C LEU A 186 -9.60 8.18 -2.55
N GLY A 187 -10.61 7.31 -2.52
CA GLY A 187 -11.34 6.97 -1.30
C GLY A 187 -10.47 6.22 -0.29
N GLN A 188 -9.62 5.29 -0.74
CA GLN A 188 -8.63 4.61 0.12
C GLN A 188 -7.61 5.60 0.70
N TRP A 189 -7.13 6.55 -0.11
CA TRP A 189 -6.28 7.64 0.35
C TRP A 189 -7.03 8.58 1.32
N ALA A 190 -8.28 8.92 1.07
CA ALA A 190 -9.08 9.71 2.00
C ALA A 190 -9.39 8.95 3.31
N ALA A 191 -9.43 7.61 3.27
CA ALA A 191 -9.66 6.77 4.44
C ALA A 191 -8.49 6.79 5.44
N SER A 192 -7.27 7.10 4.98
CA SER A 192 -6.11 7.26 5.88
C SER A 192 -5.97 8.67 6.44
N ARG A 193 -6.62 9.67 5.83
CA ARG A 193 -6.45 11.10 6.16
C ARG A 193 -7.42 11.60 7.24
N THR A 194 -7.31 11.06 8.45
CA THR A 194 -8.13 11.46 9.63
C THR A 194 -7.79 12.88 10.13
N ASP A 195 -6.65 13.42 9.70
CA ASP A 195 -6.26 14.83 9.85
C ASP A 195 -7.17 15.76 9.05
N ILE A 196 -7.63 15.34 7.86
CA ILE A 196 -8.53 16.10 6.98
C ILE A 196 -10.00 15.71 7.23
N PHE A 197 -10.31 14.42 7.22
CA PHE A 197 -11.68 13.91 7.21
C PHE A 197 -12.15 13.40 8.59
N PRO A 198 -13.45 13.42 8.89
CA PRO A 198 -13.97 12.84 10.13
C PRO A 198 -13.71 11.33 10.20
N GLN A 199 -13.35 10.80 11.37
CA GLN A 199 -13.03 9.38 11.58
C GLN A 199 -14.07 8.43 10.97
N ALA A 200 -15.36 8.67 11.19
CA ALA A 200 -16.40 7.80 10.67
C ALA A 200 -16.58 7.83 9.15
N MET A 201 -16.14 8.90 8.49
CA MET A 201 -16.05 8.91 7.03
C MET A 201 -14.88 8.03 6.59
N CYS A 202 -13.72 8.17 7.24
CA CYS A 202 -12.55 7.34 7.00
C CYS A 202 -12.85 5.85 7.20
N ASP A 203 -13.54 5.48 8.29
CA ASP A 203 -13.97 4.11 8.60
C ASP A 203 -14.95 3.53 7.56
N GLU A 204 -15.76 4.38 6.93
CA GLU A 204 -16.63 3.92 5.84
C GLU A 204 -15.81 3.75 4.56
N LEU A 205 -14.99 4.75 4.19
CA LEU A 205 -14.16 4.70 2.99
C LEU A 205 -13.08 3.60 3.04
N SER A 206 -12.63 3.18 4.23
CA SER A 206 -11.68 2.06 4.39
C SER A 206 -12.27 0.72 3.94
N GLN A 207 -13.60 0.61 3.86
CA GLN A 207 -14.32 -0.56 3.33
C GLN A 207 -14.34 -0.60 1.78
N LEU A 208 -13.74 0.38 1.10
CA LEU A 208 -13.55 0.34 -0.35
C LEU A 208 -12.62 -0.82 -0.71
N HIS A 209 -13.20 -1.99 -0.87
CA HIS A 209 -12.52 -3.19 -1.31
C HIS A 209 -12.35 -3.19 -2.83
N SER A 210 -11.30 -3.87 -3.29
CA SER A 210 -11.01 -4.13 -4.70
C SER A 210 -11.95 -5.17 -5.33
N ASN A 211 -13.26 -5.04 -5.14
CA ASN A 211 -14.24 -5.80 -5.95
C ASN A 211 -14.37 -5.18 -7.35
N ALA A 212 -13.23 -4.83 -7.94
CA ALA A 212 -13.16 -4.36 -9.30
C ALA A 212 -13.57 -5.49 -10.24
N LYS A 213 -14.26 -5.12 -11.30
CA LYS A 213 -14.68 -6.10 -12.31
C LYS A 213 -13.45 -6.56 -13.09
N ALA A 214 -13.18 -7.86 -13.07
CA ALA A 214 -12.11 -8.46 -13.87
C ALA A 214 -12.29 -8.11 -15.36
N HIS A 215 -11.19 -7.81 -16.04
CA HIS A 215 -11.17 -7.71 -17.49
C HIS A 215 -11.12 -9.10 -18.14
N SER A 216 -11.44 -9.17 -19.43
CA SER A 216 -11.54 -10.45 -20.14
C SER A 216 -10.18 -11.13 -20.30
N ILE A 217 -10.14 -12.46 -20.21
CA ILE A 217 -8.89 -13.22 -20.36
C ILE A 217 -8.22 -12.99 -21.72
N GLU A 218 -8.99 -12.69 -22.77
CA GLU A 218 -8.46 -12.36 -24.09
C GLU A 218 -7.61 -11.08 -24.05
N ALA A 219 -8.04 -10.07 -23.30
CA ALA A 219 -7.26 -8.84 -23.14
C ALA A 219 -5.97 -9.12 -22.34
N THR A 220 -6.05 -9.95 -21.30
CA THR A 220 -4.84 -10.42 -20.57
C THR A 220 -3.85 -11.09 -21.51
N LYS A 221 -4.32 -12.05 -22.32
CA LYS A 221 -3.48 -12.80 -23.26
C LYS A 221 -2.83 -11.87 -24.29
N GLU A 222 -3.55 -10.87 -24.76
CA GLU A 222 -3.03 -9.85 -25.68
C GLU A 222 -1.94 -8.98 -25.03
N ILE A 223 -2.20 -8.46 -23.83
CA ILE A 223 -1.25 -7.62 -23.07
C ILE A 223 0.04 -8.41 -22.76
N ILE A 224 -0.10 -9.65 -22.30
CA ILE A 224 1.06 -10.53 -22.05
C ILE A 224 1.79 -10.81 -23.37
N SER A 225 1.09 -11.26 -24.43
CA SER A 225 1.76 -11.59 -25.70
C SER A 225 2.57 -10.40 -26.22
N LYS A 226 2.00 -9.20 -26.13
CA LYS A 226 2.67 -7.94 -26.47
C LYS A 226 3.91 -7.69 -25.61
N SER A 227 3.79 -7.83 -24.29
CA SER A 227 4.87 -7.62 -23.31
C SER A 227 6.06 -8.56 -23.53
N PHE A 228 5.80 -9.76 -24.05
CA PHE A 228 6.83 -10.75 -24.38
C PHE A 228 7.33 -10.65 -25.84
N GLY A 229 7.20 -9.48 -26.47
CA GLY A 229 7.67 -9.23 -27.83
C GLY A 229 6.80 -9.89 -28.90
N TYR A 230 5.47 -9.85 -28.71
CA TYR A 230 4.46 -10.46 -29.59
C TYR A 230 4.59 -11.99 -29.75
N LEU A 231 5.17 -12.67 -28.75
CA LEU A 231 5.20 -14.13 -28.72
C LEU A 231 3.78 -14.69 -28.55
N PRO A 232 3.45 -15.82 -29.21
CA PRO A 232 2.20 -16.51 -28.97
C PRO A 232 2.08 -16.94 -27.50
N PHE A 233 0.93 -16.68 -26.89
CA PHE A 233 0.67 -16.95 -25.46
C PHE A 233 1.02 -18.39 -25.03
N ASN A 234 0.71 -19.36 -25.88
CA ASN A 234 0.99 -20.79 -25.70
C ASN A 234 2.47 -21.16 -25.78
N GLU A 235 3.34 -20.26 -26.26
CA GLU A 235 4.79 -20.43 -26.18
C GLU A 235 5.39 -19.78 -24.93
N ILE A 236 4.64 -18.90 -24.25
CA ILE A 236 5.12 -18.19 -23.06
C ILE A 236 4.95 -19.05 -21.80
N PHE A 237 3.82 -19.75 -21.67
CA PHE A 237 3.48 -20.52 -20.47
C PHE A 237 3.23 -22.00 -20.78
N ASP A 238 3.77 -22.88 -19.93
CA ASP A 238 3.43 -24.30 -19.92
C ASP A 238 2.10 -24.55 -19.20
N GLU A 239 1.86 -23.79 -18.13
CA GLU A 239 0.61 -23.79 -17.37
C GLU A 239 0.19 -22.35 -17.08
N PHE A 240 -1.11 -22.02 -17.27
CA PHE A 240 -1.66 -20.72 -16.91
C PHE A 240 -3.08 -20.88 -16.39
N ASN A 241 -3.33 -20.42 -15.16
CA ASN A 241 -4.67 -20.41 -14.59
C ASN A 241 -5.43 -19.19 -15.11
N GLU A 242 -6.41 -19.41 -15.99
CA GLU A 242 -7.21 -18.32 -16.58
C GLU A 242 -8.12 -17.59 -15.57
N LYS A 243 -8.34 -18.17 -14.38
CA LYS A 243 -9.04 -17.48 -13.30
C LYS A 243 -8.03 -16.64 -12.51
N PRO A 244 -8.24 -15.31 -12.39
CA PRO A 244 -7.34 -14.47 -11.60
C PRO A 244 -7.34 -14.91 -10.13
N LEU A 245 -6.16 -14.90 -9.52
CA LEU A 245 -5.95 -15.08 -8.08
C LEU A 245 -6.56 -13.91 -7.29
N GLY A 246 -6.39 -12.70 -7.82
CA GLY A 246 -6.90 -11.47 -7.23
C GLY A 246 -7.17 -10.42 -8.30
N VAL A 247 -8.14 -9.56 -8.04
CA VAL A 247 -8.48 -8.42 -8.91
C VAL A 247 -8.32 -7.17 -8.08
N GLY A 248 -7.41 -6.30 -8.50
CA GLY A 248 -7.15 -4.99 -7.91
C GLY A 248 -7.89 -3.89 -8.66
N ALA A 249 -7.73 -2.63 -8.21
CA ALA A 249 -8.35 -1.49 -8.89
C ALA A 249 -7.71 -1.20 -10.26
N ILE A 250 -6.40 -1.42 -10.41
CA ILE A 250 -5.62 -1.06 -11.60
C ILE A 250 -5.10 -2.29 -12.35
N ALA A 251 -4.95 -3.43 -11.68
CA ALA A 251 -4.39 -4.66 -12.24
C ALA A 251 -5.11 -5.91 -11.71
N GLN A 252 -4.92 -7.04 -12.37
CA GLN A 252 -5.34 -8.35 -11.85
C GLN A 252 -4.19 -9.37 -11.93
N VAL A 253 -4.17 -10.31 -10.99
CA VAL A 253 -3.05 -11.24 -10.76
C VAL A 253 -3.45 -12.65 -11.17
N TYR A 254 -2.54 -13.35 -11.84
CA TYR A 254 -2.69 -14.71 -12.33
C TYR A 254 -1.62 -15.64 -11.80
N LEU A 255 -1.90 -16.93 -11.79
CA LEU A 255 -0.93 -17.99 -11.52
C LEU A 255 -0.50 -18.64 -12.82
N GLY A 256 0.79 -18.85 -13.02
CA GLY A 256 1.30 -19.58 -14.18
C GLY A 256 2.67 -20.22 -13.95
N LYS A 257 3.13 -20.98 -14.94
CA LYS A 257 4.48 -21.53 -15.07
C LYS A 257 5.03 -21.17 -16.44
N LEU A 258 6.20 -20.54 -16.46
CA LEU A 258 6.84 -20.10 -17.70
C LEU A 258 7.45 -21.28 -18.45
N SER A 259 7.36 -21.25 -19.78
CA SER A 259 7.93 -22.30 -20.63
C SER A 259 9.46 -22.25 -20.63
N ASP A 260 10.11 -23.39 -20.86
CA ASP A 260 11.56 -23.46 -21.07
C ASP A 260 12.02 -22.55 -22.22
N LYS A 261 11.19 -22.39 -23.26
CA LYS A 261 11.48 -21.49 -24.39
C LYS A 261 11.54 -20.03 -23.94
N ALA A 262 10.55 -19.58 -23.16
CA ALA A 262 10.51 -18.21 -22.64
C ALA A 262 11.71 -17.95 -21.69
N VAL A 263 12.02 -18.93 -20.83
CA VAL A 263 13.16 -18.84 -19.91
C VAL A 263 14.50 -18.76 -20.64
N ASN A 264 14.72 -19.60 -21.65
CA ASN A 264 15.97 -19.58 -22.40
C ASN A 264 16.15 -18.30 -23.23
N LYS A 265 15.08 -17.79 -23.85
CA LYS A 265 15.11 -16.52 -24.59
C LYS A 265 15.51 -15.35 -23.68
N ALA A 266 14.89 -15.25 -22.50
CA ALA A 266 15.23 -14.22 -21.53
C ALA A 266 16.71 -14.29 -21.09
N ARG A 267 17.25 -15.50 -20.88
CA ARG A 267 18.67 -15.70 -20.55
C ARG A 267 19.62 -15.23 -21.66
N GLU A 268 19.24 -15.39 -22.93
CA GLU A 268 20.05 -14.91 -24.07
C GLU A 268 20.03 -13.38 -24.19
N GLU A 269 18.87 -12.76 -23.97
CA GLU A 269 18.72 -11.30 -23.98
C GLU A 269 19.50 -10.67 -22.83
N GLU A 270 19.45 -11.27 -21.63
CA GLU A 270 20.19 -10.83 -20.45
C GLU A 270 21.71 -10.79 -20.69
N LYS A 271 22.28 -11.83 -21.32
CA LYS A 271 23.71 -11.86 -21.67
C LYS A 271 24.10 -10.69 -22.57
N LYS A 272 23.28 -10.38 -23.57
CA LYS A 272 23.52 -9.26 -24.50
C LYS A 272 23.47 -7.91 -23.77
N ILE A 273 22.51 -7.75 -22.85
CA ILE A 273 22.37 -6.53 -22.04
C ILE A 273 23.57 -6.37 -21.10
N SER A 274 23.95 -7.43 -20.38
CA SER A 274 25.11 -7.41 -19.47
C SER A 274 26.41 -7.08 -20.22
N GLU A 275 26.62 -7.63 -21.42
CA GLU A 275 27.78 -7.31 -22.26
C GLU A 275 27.76 -5.83 -22.71
N ARG A 276 26.59 -5.30 -23.08
CA ARG A 276 26.43 -3.89 -23.45
C ARG A 276 26.70 -2.95 -22.27
N LEU A 277 26.18 -3.26 -21.08
CA LEU A 277 26.37 -2.44 -19.87
C LEU A 277 27.83 -2.45 -19.38
N LYS A 278 28.51 -3.59 -19.45
CA LYS A 278 29.95 -3.70 -19.16
C LYS A 278 30.80 -2.86 -20.11
N SER A 279 30.38 -2.71 -21.37
CA SER A 279 31.10 -1.87 -22.36
C SER A 279 30.94 -0.36 -22.14
N LEU A 280 29.98 0.06 -21.29
CA LEU A 280 29.64 1.46 -21.03
C LEU A 280 30.26 2.02 -19.73
N HIS A 281 30.99 1.22 -18.94
CA HIS A 281 31.38 1.63 -17.58
C HIS A 281 32.78 2.27 -17.43
N GLY A 282 32.77 3.51 -16.89
CA GLY A 282 33.72 4.02 -15.92
C GLY A 282 33.21 3.80 -14.49
N GLN A 283 34.11 3.66 -13.51
CA GLN A 283 33.80 3.13 -12.18
C GLN A 283 32.91 4.04 -11.30
N ASN A 284 31.98 3.40 -10.60
CA ASN A 284 31.04 3.89 -9.56
C ASN A 284 29.73 4.54 -10.05
N SER A 285 28.65 3.76 -10.09
CA SER A 285 27.29 4.26 -10.32
C SER A 285 26.21 3.31 -9.75
N PRO A 286 24.95 3.78 -9.60
CA PRO A 286 23.77 2.97 -9.26
C PRO A 286 23.53 1.74 -10.13
N GLN A 287 24.19 1.65 -11.30
CA GLN A 287 24.02 0.57 -12.26
C GLN A 287 24.58 -0.78 -11.76
N GLN A 288 25.54 -0.79 -10.83
CA GLN A 288 26.05 -2.03 -10.21
C GLN A 288 24.98 -2.79 -9.40
N PHE A 289 24.04 -2.07 -8.78
CA PHE A 289 22.91 -2.68 -8.06
C PHE A 289 21.99 -3.44 -9.02
N PHE A 290 21.64 -2.81 -10.15
CA PHE A 290 20.82 -3.41 -11.21
C PHE A 290 21.52 -4.58 -11.88
N GLU A 291 22.81 -4.46 -12.19
CA GLU A 291 23.61 -5.56 -12.75
C GLU A 291 23.65 -6.77 -11.81
N LYS A 292 23.77 -6.55 -10.50
CA LYS A 292 23.79 -7.65 -9.52
C LYS A 292 22.43 -8.33 -9.39
N LEU A 293 21.33 -7.58 -9.43
CA LEU A 293 19.96 -8.09 -9.31
C LEU A 293 19.50 -8.86 -10.54
N VAL A 294 19.77 -8.34 -11.74
CA VAL A 294 19.38 -8.98 -13.00
C VAL A 294 20.16 -10.29 -13.21
N VAL A 295 21.45 -10.31 -12.85
CA VAL A 295 22.37 -11.43 -13.18
C VAL A 295 22.30 -12.62 -12.22
N THR A 296 21.84 -12.45 -10.98
CA THR A 296 22.00 -13.49 -9.94
C THR A 296 20.83 -14.44 -9.80
N GLU A 297 19.73 -14.21 -10.51
CA GLU A 297 18.45 -14.71 -10.05
C GLU A 297 17.66 -15.45 -11.15
N HIS A 298 18.21 -16.56 -11.65
CA HIS A 298 17.57 -17.38 -12.68
C HIS A 298 16.26 -18.04 -12.21
N LEU A 299 15.20 -17.89 -13.01
CA LEU A 299 13.98 -18.68 -12.95
C LEU A 299 14.21 -20.05 -13.60
N ASN A 300 13.59 -21.09 -13.05
CA ASN A 300 13.44 -22.39 -13.70
C ASN A 300 12.01 -22.54 -14.23
N SER A 301 11.82 -23.13 -15.42
CA SER A 301 10.51 -23.29 -16.06
C SER A 301 9.46 -23.96 -15.15
N ASN A 302 9.88 -24.87 -14.28
CA ASN A 302 8.96 -25.64 -13.43
C ASN A 302 8.47 -24.89 -12.17
N GLN A 303 8.79 -23.60 -12.02
CA GLN A 303 8.41 -22.79 -10.86
C GLN A 303 7.10 -22.04 -11.12
N ASN A 304 6.23 -22.00 -10.11
CA ASN A 304 5.03 -21.17 -10.13
C ASN A 304 5.42 -19.70 -10.00
N VAL A 305 4.82 -18.86 -10.82
CA VAL A 305 4.99 -17.40 -10.81
C VAL A 305 3.62 -16.72 -10.70
N ALA A 306 3.59 -15.59 -10.02
CA ALA A 306 2.47 -14.67 -10.04
C ALA A 306 2.67 -13.67 -11.19
N ILE A 307 1.63 -13.45 -11.99
CA ILE A 307 1.65 -12.54 -13.13
C ILE A 307 0.60 -11.44 -12.89
N LYS A 308 1.05 -10.24 -12.55
CA LYS A 308 0.21 -9.04 -12.40
C LYS A 308 0.10 -8.35 -13.75
N VAL A 309 -1.13 -8.11 -14.21
CA VAL A 309 -1.42 -7.51 -15.53
C VAL A 309 -2.33 -6.31 -15.34
N LEU A 310 -1.91 -5.15 -15.85
CA LEU A 310 -2.72 -3.93 -15.82
C LEU A 310 -4.05 -4.10 -16.56
N HIS A 311 -5.09 -3.44 -16.08
CA HIS A 311 -6.36 -3.36 -16.81
C HIS A 311 -6.17 -2.63 -18.15
N PRO A 312 -6.83 -3.08 -19.23
CA PRO A 312 -6.69 -2.45 -20.54
C PRO A 312 -7.16 -1.00 -20.49
N ASN A 313 -6.36 -0.08 -21.05
CA ASN A 313 -6.63 1.36 -21.13
C ASN A 313 -6.82 2.05 -19.77
N VAL A 314 -6.35 1.45 -18.67
CA VAL A 314 -6.52 2.00 -17.32
C VAL A 314 -5.80 3.33 -17.14
N GLU A 315 -4.61 3.47 -17.70
CA GLU A 315 -3.81 4.70 -17.72
C GLU A 315 -4.57 5.86 -18.36
N VAL A 316 -5.18 5.64 -19.53
CA VAL A 316 -5.97 6.67 -20.24
C VAL A 316 -7.14 7.14 -19.37
N LYS A 317 -7.84 6.21 -18.71
CA LYS A 317 -8.97 6.54 -17.85
C LYS A 317 -8.53 7.34 -16.62
N ILE A 318 -7.46 6.91 -15.95
CA ILE A 318 -6.90 7.60 -14.79
C ILE A 318 -6.42 9.00 -15.18
N ASN A 319 -5.69 9.14 -16.29
CA ASN A 319 -5.24 10.44 -16.77
C ASN A 319 -6.40 11.41 -17.04
N ARG A 320 -7.54 10.94 -17.56
CA ARG A 320 -8.75 11.76 -17.73
C ARG A 320 -9.38 12.15 -16.40
N ASP A 321 -9.49 11.20 -15.47
CA ASP A 321 -10.01 11.47 -14.12
C ASP A 321 -9.15 12.51 -13.39
N LEU A 322 -7.82 12.41 -13.47
CA LEU A 322 -6.88 13.37 -12.89
C LEU A 322 -6.97 14.77 -13.53
N LYS A 323 -7.15 14.86 -14.86
CA LYS A 323 -7.42 16.14 -15.54
C LYS A 323 -8.69 16.81 -14.99
N ILE A 324 -9.74 16.03 -14.80
CA ILE A 324 -11.03 16.51 -14.25
C ILE A 324 -10.86 16.94 -12.79
N MET A 325 -10.18 16.14 -11.97
CA MET A 325 -9.89 16.48 -10.57
C MET A 325 -9.08 17.76 -10.46
N SER A 326 -8.03 17.92 -11.27
CA SER A 326 -7.17 19.12 -11.28
C SER A 326 -7.96 20.37 -11.65
N PHE A 327 -8.87 20.27 -12.62
CA PHE A 327 -9.77 21.37 -12.98
C PHE A 327 -10.62 21.82 -11.79
N PHE A 328 -11.24 20.88 -11.07
CA PHE A 328 -12.07 21.21 -9.91
C PHE A 328 -11.26 21.69 -8.71
N ALA A 329 -10.09 21.11 -8.45
CA ALA A 329 -9.21 21.54 -7.37
C ALA A 329 -8.79 23.01 -7.56
N ASN A 330 -8.38 23.37 -8.77
CA ASN A 330 -8.07 24.76 -9.11
C ASN A 330 -9.28 25.68 -8.98
N PHE A 331 -10.48 25.22 -9.38
CA PHE A 331 -11.70 26.01 -9.24
C PHE A 331 -12.10 26.23 -7.76
N ILE A 332 -12.02 25.20 -6.92
CA ILE A 332 -12.37 25.30 -5.49
C ILE A 332 -11.36 26.16 -4.74
N ASN A 333 -10.07 26.10 -5.12
CA ASN A 333 -9.03 26.90 -4.47
C ASN A 333 -9.20 28.42 -4.68
N VAL A 334 -9.97 28.85 -5.69
CA VAL A 334 -10.32 30.27 -5.89
C VAL A 334 -11.32 30.77 -4.84
N LEU A 335 -12.02 29.87 -4.13
CA LEU A 335 -12.98 30.25 -3.09
C LEU A 335 -12.24 30.73 -1.82
N PRO A 336 -12.48 31.97 -1.36
CA PRO A 336 -11.94 32.44 -0.09
C PRO A 336 -12.37 31.49 1.02
N THR A 337 -11.46 31.11 1.94
CA THR A 337 -11.58 30.09 3.01
C THR A 337 -11.16 28.66 2.66
N MET A 338 -10.91 28.30 1.40
CA MET A 338 -10.47 26.94 1.03
C MET A 338 -8.95 26.81 0.79
N GLU A 339 -8.22 27.92 0.76
CA GLU A 339 -6.77 27.97 0.50
C GLU A 339 -5.94 27.10 1.47
N TRP A 340 -6.38 26.98 2.74
CA TRP A 340 -5.66 26.18 3.75
C TRP A 340 -5.65 24.67 3.45
N LEU A 341 -6.54 24.18 2.58
CA LEU A 341 -6.58 22.78 2.15
C LEU A 341 -5.64 22.48 0.98
N SER A 342 -5.22 23.51 0.22
CA SER A 342 -4.37 23.40 -0.98
C SER A 342 -4.71 22.22 -1.88
N LEU A 343 -5.99 22.10 -2.26
CA LEU A 343 -6.49 20.97 -3.05
C LEU A 343 -5.70 20.71 -4.35
N PRO A 344 -5.15 21.71 -5.06
CA PRO A 344 -4.30 21.44 -6.23
C PRO A 344 -3.08 20.59 -5.89
N ASP A 345 -2.37 20.89 -4.80
CA ASP A 345 -1.21 20.12 -4.34
C ASP A 345 -1.63 18.68 -4.00
N GLU A 346 -2.76 18.51 -3.31
CA GLU A 346 -3.25 17.18 -2.92
C GLU A 346 -3.64 16.33 -4.14
N VAL A 347 -4.21 16.96 -5.19
CA VAL A 347 -4.49 16.27 -6.46
C VAL A 347 -3.20 15.93 -7.20
N GLU A 348 -2.17 16.79 -7.15
CA GLU A 348 -0.87 16.51 -7.73
C GLU A 348 -0.19 15.31 -7.02
N GLN A 349 -0.16 15.31 -5.68
CA GLN A 349 0.37 14.19 -4.90
C GLN A 349 -0.38 12.89 -5.18
N PHE A 350 -1.72 12.95 -5.24
CA PHE A 350 -2.54 11.81 -5.64
C PHE A 350 -2.24 11.35 -7.08
N SER A 351 -2.01 12.28 -8.02
CA SER A 351 -1.62 11.96 -9.39
C SER A 351 -0.29 11.21 -9.44
N ILE A 352 0.72 11.63 -8.66
CA ILE A 352 2.01 10.95 -8.58
C ILE A 352 1.81 9.52 -8.08
N LEU A 353 1.08 9.35 -6.97
CA LEU A 353 0.75 8.04 -6.39
C LEU A 353 0.07 7.11 -7.41
N MET A 354 -0.90 7.63 -8.16
CA MET A 354 -1.60 6.86 -9.19
C MET A 354 -0.69 6.46 -10.36
N ARG A 355 0.20 7.35 -10.79
CA ARG A 355 1.13 7.10 -11.90
C ARG A 355 2.23 6.10 -11.55
N LEU A 356 2.69 6.10 -10.29
CA LEU A 356 3.63 5.08 -9.79
C LEU A 356 3.05 3.66 -9.96
N GLN A 357 1.75 3.48 -9.75
CA GLN A 357 1.06 2.19 -9.94
C GLN A 357 0.80 1.80 -11.40
N LEU A 358 1.05 2.69 -12.37
CA LEU A 358 0.82 2.44 -13.80
C LEU A 358 2.06 1.94 -14.53
N ASP A 359 3.20 1.88 -13.86
CA ASP A 359 4.43 1.28 -14.40
C ASP A 359 4.89 0.16 -13.48
N LEU A 360 4.50 -1.08 -13.82
CA LEU A 360 4.78 -2.26 -12.99
C LEU A 360 6.28 -2.56 -12.85
N ARG A 361 7.15 -1.92 -13.64
CA ARG A 361 8.61 -1.99 -13.45
C ARG A 361 9.01 -1.33 -12.14
N ILE A 362 8.33 -0.27 -11.71
CA ILE A 362 8.61 0.43 -10.45
C ILE A 362 8.38 -0.52 -9.27
N GLU A 363 7.22 -1.19 -9.24
CA GLU A 363 6.92 -2.20 -8.21
C GLU A 363 7.96 -3.33 -8.19
N ALA A 364 8.39 -3.81 -9.37
CA ALA A 364 9.45 -4.83 -9.48
C ALA A 364 10.78 -4.35 -8.87
N LEU A 365 11.15 -3.10 -9.11
CA LEU A 365 12.37 -2.51 -8.56
C LEU A 365 12.26 -2.24 -7.06
N ASN A 366 11.06 -1.93 -6.57
CA ASN A 366 10.78 -1.79 -5.15
C ASN A 366 10.89 -3.14 -4.43
N LEU A 367 10.36 -4.23 -5.01
CA LEU A 367 10.57 -5.60 -4.51
C LEU A 367 12.06 -5.95 -4.44
N ALA A 368 12.81 -5.63 -5.49
CA ALA A 368 14.24 -5.89 -5.56
C ALA A 368 15.00 -5.15 -4.44
N LYS A 369 14.68 -3.87 -4.21
CA LYS A 369 15.26 -3.05 -3.13
C LYS A 369 14.89 -3.61 -1.75
N PHE A 370 13.64 -4.00 -1.52
CA PHE A 370 13.24 -4.64 -0.27
C PHE A 370 13.99 -5.95 -0.01
N ARG A 371 14.14 -6.81 -1.03
CA ARG A 371 14.90 -8.06 -0.89
C ARG A 371 16.36 -7.81 -0.52
N GLU A 372 17.00 -6.81 -1.12
CA GLU A 372 18.38 -6.44 -0.74
C GLU A 372 18.44 -5.89 0.69
N ASN A 373 17.49 -5.03 1.08
CA ASN A 373 17.40 -4.46 2.43
C ASN A 373 17.18 -5.56 3.50
N PHE A 374 16.46 -6.63 3.16
CA PHE A 374 16.12 -7.73 4.06
C PHE A 374 16.95 -9.01 3.84
N LYS A 375 17.99 -9.00 2.99
CA LYS A 375 18.79 -10.19 2.67
C LYS A 375 19.39 -10.94 3.87
N SER A 376 19.60 -10.26 4.99
CA SER A 376 20.12 -10.84 6.23
C SER A 376 19.05 -11.41 7.17
N ARG A 377 17.77 -11.19 6.86
CA ARG A 377 16.61 -11.67 7.61
C ARG A 377 15.98 -12.82 6.84
N LEU A 378 15.82 -13.95 7.50
CA LEU A 378 15.22 -15.16 6.90
C LEU A 378 13.76 -15.33 7.30
N ASP A 379 13.29 -14.56 8.25
CA ASP A 379 11.92 -14.56 8.78
C ASP A 379 10.99 -13.54 8.11
N ILE A 380 11.54 -12.69 7.24
CA ILE A 380 10.82 -11.72 6.41
C ILE A 380 11.08 -12.06 4.95
N HIS A 381 10.02 -12.13 4.14
CA HIS A 381 10.11 -12.47 2.73
C HIS A 381 9.36 -11.46 1.86
N PHE A 382 9.99 -11.09 0.76
CA PHE A 382 9.37 -10.32 -0.31
C PHE A 382 9.47 -11.15 -1.59
N PRO A 383 8.41 -11.24 -2.41
CA PRO A 383 8.43 -11.96 -3.67
C PRO A 383 9.64 -11.57 -4.49
N LYS A 384 10.29 -12.58 -5.07
CA LYS A 384 11.34 -12.34 -6.05
C LYS A 384 10.74 -11.71 -7.32
N PRO A 385 11.10 -10.48 -7.69
CA PRO A 385 10.68 -9.93 -8.97
C PRO A 385 11.51 -10.59 -10.06
N TYR A 386 10.86 -11.19 -11.04
CA TYR A 386 11.53 -11.51 -12.27
C TYR A 386 11.48 -10.27 -13.15
N LEU A 387 12.55 -9.48 -13.00
CA LEU A 387 13.04 -8.63 -14.08
C LEU A 387 13.26 -9.53 -15.32
N ASN A 388 13.75 -9.15 -16.48
CA ASN A 388 13.66 -9.96 -17.72
C ASN A 388 12.23 -10.36 -18.23
N PHE A 389 11.22 -10.47 -17.37
CA PHE A 389 9.84 -10.79 -17.75
C PHE A 389 8.85 -9.69 -17.37
N THR A 390 9.36 -8.57 -16.86
CA THR A 390 8.54 -7.49 -16.37
C THR A 390 8.64 -6.27 -17.30
N THR A 391 7.50 -5.66 -17.55
CA THR A 391 7.32 -4.50 -18.43
C THR A 391 6.43 -3.49 -17.71
N ARG A 392 6.09 -2.38 -18.36
CA ARG A 392 5.17 -1.39 -17.80
C ARG A 392 3.79 -1.98 -17.47
N ASP A 393 3.30 -2.90 -18.32
CA ASP A 393 1.95 -3.46 -18.23
C ASP A 393 1.87 -4.83 -17.52
N VAL A 394 3.00 -5.52 -17.36
CA VAL A 394 3.07 -6.87 -16.79
C VAL A 394 4.23 -6.98 -15.79
N LEU A 395 3.94 -7.42 -14.57
CA LEU A 395 4.94 -7.83 -13.57
C LEU A 395 4.87 -9.34 -13.39
N VAL A 396 6.02 -10.00 -13.47
CA VAL A 396 6.19 -11.42 -13.17
C VAL A 396 7.05 -11.54 -11.93
N GLU A 397 6.54 -12.22 -10.91
CA GLU A 397 7.20 -12.38 -9.62
C GLU A 397 7.01 -13.80 -9.05
N GLU A 398 7.76 -14.12 -8.01
CA GLU A 398 7.63 -15.38 -7.26
C GLU A 398 6.21 -15.53 -6.70
N TYR A 399 5.59 -16.67 -7.00
CA TYR A 399 4.33 -17.01 -6.33
C TYR A 399 4.61 -17.48 -4.89
N ILE A 400 4.16 -16.71 -3.91
CA ILE A 400 4.24 -17.07 -2.49
C ILE A 400 3.04 -17.93 -2.11
N HIS A 401 3.29 -19.19 -1.74
CA HIS A 401 2.26 -20.09 -1.23
C HIS A 401 2.14 -19.99 0.29
N ALA A 402 1.32 -19.06 0.77
CA ALA A 402 1.18 -18.72 2.18
C ALA A 402 -0.29 -18.47 2.59
N ILE A 403 -0.51 -18.27 3.89
CA ILE A 403 -1.83 -18.00 4.47
C ILE A 403 -2.03 -16.49 4.59
N PRO A 404 -3.11 -15.90 4.05
CA PRO A 404 -3.40 -14.48 4.23
C PRO A 404 -3.52 -14.12 5.71
N LEU A 405 -2.94 -12.98 6.13
CA LEU A 405 -2.96 -12.56 7.53
C LEU A 405 -4.39 -12.36 8.04
N ASP A 406 -5.29 -11.84 7.21
CA ASP A 406 -6.73 -11.72 7.52
C ASP A 406 -7.35 -13.02 8.05
N LYS A 407 -6.93 -14.16 7.50
CA LYS A 407 -7.43 -15.46 7.94
C LYS A 407 -6.92 -15.81 9.33
N LEU A 408 -5.67 -15.46 9.65
CA LEU A 408 -5.08 -15.68 10.98
C LEU A 408 -5.64 -14.73 12.03
N LEU A 409 -5.90 -13.47 11.67
CA LEU A 409 -6.56 -12.48 12.54
C LEU A 409 -7.99 -12.88 12.92
N SER A 410 -8.64 -13.73 12.11
CA SER A 410 -9.98 -14.26 12.42
C SER A 410 -9.99 -15.39 13.45
N LEU A 411 -8.82 -15.90 13.86
CA LEU A 411 -8.70 -16.94 14.88
C LEU A 411 -8.88 -16.36 16.29
N THR A 412 -9.03 -17.24 17.29
CA THR A 412 -9.09 -16.82 18.70
C THR A 412 -7.82 -16.09 19.12
N GLU A 413 -7.92 -15.17 20.10
CA GLU A 413 -6.77 -14.47 20.67
C GLU A 413 -5.64 -15.44 21.05
N ASN A 414 -4.40 -15.06 20.71
CA ASN A 414 -3.18 -15.84 20.92
C ASN A 414 -3.18 -17.25 20.28
N PHE A 415 -3.46 -17.34 18.98
CA PHE A 415 -3.35 -18.62 18.27
C PHE A 415 -1.93 -19.21 18.35
N GLY A 416 -1.84 -20.54 18.39
CA GLY A 416 -0.58 -21.29 18.31
C GLY A 416 0.36 -21.11 19.51
N LYS A 417 -0.17 -20.83 20.72
CA LYS A 417 0.59 -20.73 21.98
C LYS A 417 1.88 -19.87 21.87
N ASN A 418 1.81 -18.72 21.19
CA ASN A 418 2.85 -17.69 20.94
C ASN A 418 3.16 -17.43 19.46
N LEU A 419 2.70 -18.24 18.52
CA LEU A 419 2.93 -17.96 17.09
C LEU A 419 2.32 -16.62 16.64
N SER A 420 1.15 -16.27 17.15
CA SER A 420 0.53 -14.95 16.94
C SER A 420 1.44 -13.81 17.38
N LYS A 421 2.03 -13.91 18.57
CA LYS A 421 3.04 -12.97 19.07
C LYS A 421 4.28 -12.94 18.18
N GLU A 422 4.77 -14.09 17.75
CA GLU A 422 5.93 -14.17 16.84
C GLU A 422 5.66 -13.46 15.50
N VAL A 423 4.46 -13.60 14.93
CA VAL A 423 4.04 -12.85 13.74
C VAL A 423 4.00 -11.35 14.01
N SER A 424 3.45 -10.95 15.16
CA SER A 424 3.38 -9.53 15.60
C SER A 424 4.76 -8.91 15.72
N ASP A 425 5.64 -9.53 16.52
CA ASP A 425 7.00 -9.05 16.80
C ASP A 425 7.82 -8.93 15.50
N LYS A 426 7.72 -9.93 14.60
CA LYS A 426 8.42 -9.92 13.31
C LYS A 426 7.91 -8.85 12.37
N GLY A 427 6.58 -8.70 12.25
CA GLY A 427 5.97 -7.67 11.42
C GLY A 427 6.36 -6.26 11.91
N LEU A 428 6.36 -6.06 13.22
CA LEU A 428 6.72 -4.80 13.86
C LEU A 428 8.20 -4.44 13.65
N ASP A 429 9.10 -5.38 13.92
CA ASP A 429 10.54 -5.17 13.74
C ASP A 429 10.91 -4.92 12.27
N ALA A 430 10.25 -5.62 11.33
CA ALA A 430 10.43 -5.37 9.90
C ALA A 430 10.02 -3.95 9.52
N PHE A 431 8.87 -3.48 10.01
CA PHE A 431 8.42 -2.12 9.73
C PHE A 431 9.30 -1.04 10.36
N LEU A 432 9.71 -1.20 11.62
CA LEU A 432 10.62 -0.28 12.27
C LEU A 432 11.96 -0.20 11.52
N LYS A 433 12.46 -1.32 11.00
CA LYS A 433 13.62 -1.33 10.11
C LYS A 433 13.36 -0.54 8.81
N MET A 434 12.24 -0.80 8.13
CA MET A 434 11.84 -0.07 6.91
C MET A 434 11.81 1.45 7.14
N LEU A 435 11.24 1.86 8.27
CA LEU A 435 11.03 3.25 8.63
C LEU A 435 12.32 3.96 9.08
N ILE A 436 13.01 3.41 10.08
CA ILE A 436 14.10 4.11 10.77
C ILE A 436 15.44 3.87 10.07
N LEU A 437 15.73 2.62 9.72
CA LEU A 437 17.03 2.23 9.17
C LEU A 437 17.09 2.42 7.66
N ASP A 438 16.10 1.91 6.94
CA ASP A 438 16.13 1.88 5.48
C ASP A 438 15.57 3.16 4.85
N ASN A 439 14.72 3.92 5.58
CA ASN A 439 13.94 5.05 5.04
C ASN A 439 13.21 4.67 3.73
N PHE A 440 12.65 3.46 3.70
CA PHE A 440 12.00 2.86 2.55
C PHE A 440 10.80 2.05 3.06
N VAL A 441 9.67 2.72 3.19
CA VAL A 441 8.49 2.21 3.91
C VAL A 441 7.44 1.72 2.93
N HIS A 442 6.93 0.51 3.13
CA HIS A 442 5.75 0.05 2.40
C HIS A 442 4.51 0.85 2.84
N ALA A 443 4.00 1.70 1.96
CA ALA A 443 2.97 2.71 2.30
C ALA A 443 1.54 2.15 2.35
N ASP A 444 1.29 0.98 1.74
CA ASP A 444 -0.02 0.32 1.70
C ASP A 444 -0.01 -0.97 2.55
N LEU A 445 0.60 -0.88 3.74
CA LEU A 445 0.76 -2.02 4.63
C LEU A 445 -0.53 -2.30 5.41
N HIS A 446 -1.36 -3.19 4.87
CA HIS A 446 -2.57 -3.70 5.52
C HIS A 446 -2.58 -5.24 5.49
N PRO A 447 -3.44 -5.92 6.28
CA PRO A 447 -3.44 -7.38 6.38
C PRO A 447 -3.62 -8.14 5.06
N GLY A 448 -4.24 -7.53 4.06
CA GLY A 448 -4.41 -8.11 2.73
C GLY A 448 -3.12 -8.16 1.90
N ASN A 449 -2.13 -7.32 2.23
CA ASN A 449 -0.79 -7.32 1.65
C ASN A 449 0.23 -8.08 2.51
N MET A 450 -0.24 -8.81 3.53
CA MET A 450 0.57 -9.64 4.40
C MET A 450 0.11 -11.10 4.35
N MET A 451 1.06 -12.01 4.21
CA MET A 451 0.83 -13.44 4.35
C MET A 451 1.82 -14.06 5.34
N VAL A 452 1.47 -15.21 5.87
CA VAL A 452 2.30 -15.95 6.81
C VAL A 452 2.45 -17.39 6.34
N ARG A 453 3.69 -17.88 6.33
CA ARG A 453 4.01 -19.31 6.15
C ARG A 453 4.83 -19.80 7.33
N PHE A 454 4.95 -21.12 7.48
CA PHE A 454 5.64 -21.72 8.62
C PHE A 454 6.81 -22.57 8.13
N TYR A 455 8.00 -22.29 8.63
CA TYR A 455 9.22 -23.03 8.31
C TYR A 455 9.79 -23.67 9.57
N LYS A 456 10.48 -24.80 9.40
CA LYS A 456 11.12 -25.49 10.51
C LYS A 456 12.50 -24.90 10.77
N ASN A 457 12.81 -24.63 12.04
CA ASN A 457 14.13 -24.21 12.49
C ASN A 457 14.70 -25.27 13.45
N GLU A 458 15.67 -26.04 12.98
CA GLU A 458 16.23 -27.16 13.75
C GLU A 458 17.20 -26.76 14.87
N LEU A 459 17.64 -25.50 14.92
CA LEU A 459 18.68 -25.10 15.84
C LEU A 459 18.19 -24.78 17.26
N PHE A 460 16.91 -24.50 17.51
CA PHE A 460 16.46 -24.03 18.84
C PHE A 460 15.03 -24.43 19.20
N LYS A 461 14.85 -24.85 20.47
CA LYS A 461 13.54 -25.19 21.05
C LYS A 461 12.92 -24.08 21.92
N HIS A 462 13.68 -23.15 22.48
CA HIS A 462 13.14 -21.98 23.20
C HIS A 462 14.17 -20.84 23.33
N GLU A 463 13.63 -19.61 23.19
CA GLU A 463 14.09 -18.27 23.58
C GLU A 463 15.40 -17.65 23.04
N LYS A 464 15.19 -16.42 22.49
CA LYS A 464 16.05 -15.23 22.35
C LYS A 464 17.52 -15.43 21.95
N GLU A 465 17.83 -14.94 20.73
CA GLU A 465 19.16 -14.79 20.08
C GLU A 465 19.57 -15.76 18.94
N TYR A 466 18.83 -15.58 17.84
CA TYR A 466 19.24 -15.41 16.44
C TYR A 466 20.54 -16.02 15.90
N LYS A 467 20.41 -17.25 15.39
CA LYS A 467 20.79 -17.54 14.00
C LYS A 467 19.66 -18.34 13.36
N ILE A 468 18.77 -17.66 12.64
CA ILE A 468 17.71 -18.35 11.89
C ILE A 468 18.41 -19.22 10.85
N VAL A 469 18.14 -20.52 10.85
CA VAL A 469 18.55 -21.42 9.76
C VAL A 469 17.27 -22.13 9.33
N LYS A 470 16.79 -21.82 8.12
CA LYS A 470 15.67 -22.54 7.53
C LYS A 470 16.15 -23.96 7.21
N SER A 471 15.69 -24.95 7.98
CA SER A 471 16.03 -26.35 7.72
C SER A 471 15.03 -27.04 6.80
N SER A 472 13.77 -26.59 6.81
CA SER A 472 12.73 -27.06 5.88
C SER A 472 12.94 -26.52 4.47
N ASN A 473 12.74 -27.37 3.47
CA ASN A 473 12.69 -26.95 2.07
C ASN A 473 11.31 -26.35 1.71
N GLU A 474 11.21 -25.70 0.54
CA GLU A 474 9.95 -25.11 0.05
C GLU A 474 8.79 -26.12 -0.09
N LYS A 475 9.06 -27.40 -0.39
CA LYS A 475 8.01 -28.42 -0.49
C LYS A 475 7.37 -28.72 0.86
N ASP A 476 8.18 -28.77 1.93
CA ASP A 476 7.69 -29.01 3.28
C ASP A 476 6.88 -27.81 3.79
N ILE A 477 7.34 -26.59 3.53
CA ILE A 477 6.62 -25.35 3.84
C ILE A 477 5.25 -25.36 3.13
N ASN A 478 5.23 -25.66 1.82
CA ASN A 478 4.00 -25.70 1.05
C ASN A 478 3.03 -26.78 1.54
N LYS A 479 3.54 -27.95 1.95
CA LYS A 479 2.74 -29.02 2.53
C LYS A 479 2.06 -28.57 3.83
N VAL A 480 2.79 -27.89 4.72
CA VAL A 480 2.23 -27.34 5.96
C VAL A 480 1.14 -26.31 5.66
N THR A 481 1.39 -25.41 4.71
CA THR A 481 0.38 -24.43 4.24
C THR A 481 -0.88 -25.14 3.73
N ASP A 482 -0.74 -26.18 2.90
CA ASP A 482 -1.88 -26.95 2.36
C ASP A 482 -2.66 -27.69 3.45
N GLU A 483 -1.97 -28.26 4.44
CA GLU A 483 -2.60 -28.92 5.59
C GLU A 483 -3.45 -27.92 6.39
N LEU A 484 -2.91 -26.73 6.68
CA LEU A 484 -3.62 -25.68 7.38
C LEU A 484 -4.82 -25.18 6.57
N LEU A 485 -4.64 -24.88 5.28
CA LEU A 485 -5.71 -24.35 4.42
C LEU A 485 -6.92 -25.29 4.27
N LYS A 486 -6.73 -26.61 4.46
CA LYS A 486 -7.82 -27.62 4.45
C LYS A 486 -8.67 -27.61 5.71
N LEU A 487 -8.16 -27.08 6.83
CA LEU A 487 -8.88 -27.03 8.11
C LEU A 487 -10.02 -26.01 8.03
N LYS A 488 -11.16 -26.34 8.64
CA LYS A 488 -12.40 -25.54 8.52
C LYS A 488 -12.74 -24.76 9.78
N THR A 489 -12.41 -25.29 10.96
CA THR A 489 -12.83 -24.69 12.23
C THR A 489 -11.68 -23.94 12.90
N PRO A 490 -11.92 -22.78 13.55
CA PRO A 490 -10.87 -22.04 14.25
C PRO A 490 -10.14 -22.86 15.32
N ASN A 491 -10.85 -23.79 15.99
CA ASN A 491 -10.24 -24.65 17.00
C ASN A 491 -9.23 -25.64 16.39
N GLU A 492 -9.57 -26.28 15.26
CA GLU A 492 -8.63 -27.15 14.52
C GLU A 492 -7.36 -26.39 14.12
N TRP A 493 -7.53 -25.15 13.65
CA TRP A 493 -6.42 -24.27 13.31
C TRP A 493 -5.52 -24.00 14.52
N CYS A 494 -6.11 -23.57 15.64
CA CYS A 494 -5.34 -23.25 16.85
C CYS A 494 -4.60 -24.47 17.40
N THR A 495 -5.22 -25.66 17.41
CA THR A 495 -4.57 -26.91 17.84
C THR A 495 -3.41 -27.26 16.91
N LYS A 496 -3.63 -27.28 15.59
CA LYS A 496 -2.58 -27.63 14.63
C LYS A 496 -1.41 -26.65 14.67
N LEU A 497 -1.68 -25.35 14.81
CA LEU A 497 -0.65 -24.32 14.94
C LEU A 497 0.16 -24.49 16.23
N ALA A 498 -0.49 -24.85 17.35
CA ALA A 498 0.22 -25.17 18.58
C ALA A 498 1.13 -26.40 18.42
N ASP A 499 0.64 -27.46 17.76
CA ASP A 499 1.43 -28.66 17.47
C ASP A 499 2.64 -28.34 16.57
N LEU A 500 2.46 -27.48 15.57
CA LEU A 500 3.56 -27.03 14.70
C LEU A 500 4.61 -26.24 15.48
N TYR A 501 4.18 -25.33 16.36
CA TYR A 501 5.10 -24.59 17.21
C TYR A 501 5.91 -25.50 18.12
N GLU A 502 5.26 -26.49 18.76
CA GLU A 502 5.94 -27.51 19.60
C GLU A 502 6.92 -28.38 18.78
N GLN A 503 6.68 -28.53 17.48
CA GLN A 503 7.58 -29.23 16.54
C GLN A 503 8.74 -28.37 16.01
N GLY A 504 8.86 -27.11 16.46
CA GLY A 504 9.91 -26.17 16.05
C GLY A 504 9.63 -25.45 14.73
N TYR A 505 8.35 -25.32 14.35
CA TYR A 505 7.95 -24.44 13.25
C TYR A 505 7.78 -23.00 13.74
N HIS A 506 8.29 -22.07 12.94
CA HIS A 506 8.32 -20.65 13.19
C HIS A 506 7.65 -19.89 12.06
N ALA A 507 7.14 -18.71 12.36
CA ALA A 507 6.44 -17.88 11.38
C ALA A 507 7.43 -17.17 10.45
N GLU A 508 7.12 -17.13 9.16
CA GLU A 508 7.75 -16.25 8.19
C GLU A 508 6.70 -15.30 7.64
N VAL A 509 6.96 -14.00 7.80
CA VAL A 509 6.05 -12.94 7.35
C VAL A 509 6.43 -12.56 5.91
N CYS A 510 5.46 -12.68 5.02
CA CYS A 510 5.60 -12.37 3.61
C CYS A 510 4.84 -11.08 3.30
N PHE A 511 5.53 -10.09 2.74
CA PHE A 511 4.91 -8.83 2.29
C PHE A 511 4.71 -8.84 0.77
N LEU A 512 3.56 -8.37 0.32
CA LEU A 512 3.14 -8.33 -1.09
C LEU A 512 2.76 -6.91 -1.51
N ASP A 513 2.58 -6.69 -2.81
CA ASP A 513 2.08 -5.42 -3.40
C ASP A 513 2.83 -4.18 -2.90
N VAL A 514 4.13 -4.14 -3.17
CA VAL A 514 5.00 -2.99 -2.82
C VAL A 514 4.98 -1.90 -3.90
N GLY A 515 3.85 -1.76 -4.59
CA GLY A 515 3.65 -0.76 -5.63
C GLY A 515 3.56 0.67 -5.08
N LEU A 516 3.40 0.83 -3.76
CA LEU A 516 3.44 2.11 -3.08
C LEU A 516 4.47 2.11 -1.95
N ILE A 517 5.41 3.05 -2.07
CA ILE A 517 6.47 3.30 -1.10
C ILE A 517 6.41 4.75 -0.63
N THR A 518 6.77 4.96 0.63
CA THR A 518 7.09 6.28 1.16
C THR A 518 8.56 6.32 1.54
N GLU A 519 9.27 7.32 1.03
CA GLU A 519 10.63 7.67 1.42
C GLU A 519 10.61 9.11 1.91
N LEU A 520 11.18 9.39 3.08
CA LEU A 520 11.34 10.77 3.52
C LEU A 520 12.58 11.36 2.85
N ASN A 521 12.47 12.55 2.26
CA ASN A 521 13.66 13.29 1.80
C ASN A 521 14.57 13.62 3.00
N HIS A 522 15.77 14.13 2.74
CA HIS A 522 16.74 14.40 3.82
C HIS A 522 16.18 15.32 4.92
N THR A 523 15.52 16.40 4.55
CA THR A 523 14.95 17.37 5.50
C THR A 523 13.85 16.72 6.34
N ASP A 524 12.92 16.00 5.71
CA ASP A 524 11.81 15.34 6.38
C ASP A 524 12.27 14.18 7.26
N ARG A 525 13.31 13.46 6.84
CA ARG A 525 13.92 12.39 7.65
C ARG A 525 14.52 12.95 8.93
N VAL A 526 15.23 14.09 8.86
CA VAL A 526 15.75 14.79 10.05
C VAL A 526 14.60 15.27 10.92
N ASN A 527 13.56 15.86 10.33
CA ASN A 527 12.37 16.32 11.06
C ASN A 527 11.65 15.19 11.79
N PHE A 528 11.48 14.06 11.12
CA PHE A 528 10.90 12.86 11.70
C PHE A 528 11.74 12.34 12.87
N ILE A 529 13.06 12.25 12.71
CA ILE A 529 13.96 11.73 13.75
C ILE A 529 13.99 12.66 14.97
N ASP A 530 14.04 13.98 14.78
CA ASP A 530 14.00 14.95 15.88
C ASP A 530 12.68 14.87 16.66
N LEU A 531 11.55 14.76 15.95
CA LEU A 531 10.25 14.59 16.58
C LEU A 531 10.16 13.25 17.32
N PHE A 532 10.59 12.16 16.68
CA PHE A 532 10.62 10.84 17.29
C PHE A 532 11.48 10.83 18.54
N LYS A 533 12.65 11.50 18.51
CA LYS A 533 13.54 11.70 19.66
C LYS A 533 12.80 12.42 20.79
N ALA A 534 12.19 13.58 20.52
CA ALA A 534 11.44 14.34 21.53
C ALA A 534 10.33 13.50 22.18
N LEU A 535 9.57 12.73 21.38
CA LEU A 535 8.55 11.81 21.90
C LEU A 535 9.15 10.69 22.76
N SER A 536 10.29 10.12 22.34
CA SER A 536 10.98 9.07 23.09
C SER A 536 11.61 9.55 24.41
N GLU A 537 11.96 10.84 24.48
CA GLU A 537 12.43 11.50 25.71
C GLU A 537 11.27 11.95 26.60
N PHE A 538 10.01 11.70 26.19
CA PHE A 538 8.80 12.22 26.80
C PHE A 538 8.78 13.75 26.90
N ASP A 539 9.45 14.44 25.97
CA ASP A 539 9.44 15.90 25.84
C ASP A 539 8.32 16.33 24.88
N GLY A 540 7.09 16.32 25.39
CA GLY A 540 5.92 16.66 24.59
C GLY A 540 5.84 18.14 24.19
N PHE A 541 6.44 19.04 24.97
CA PHE A 541 6.50 20.45 24.60
C PHE A 541 7.39 20.63 23.36
N LYS A 542 8.60 20.04 23.37
CA LYS A 542 9.49 20.09 22.22
C LYS A 542 8.89 19.40 21.00
N ALA A 543 8.22 18.26 21.19
CA ALA A 543 7.51 17.58 20.10
C ALA A 543 6.46 18.50 19.45
N GLY A 544 5.63 19.17 20.27
CA GLY A 544 4.62 20.10 19.76
C GLY A 544 5.21 21.36 19.10
N GLU A 545 6.33 21.86 19.60
CA GLU A 545 7.07 22.94 18.95
C GLU A 545 7.55 22.50 17.57
N LEU A 546 8.30 21.39 17.48
CA LEU A 546 8.84 20.83 16.23
C LEU A 546 7.76 20.62 15.18
N MET A 547 6.61 20.05 15.57
CA MET A 547 5.47 19.84 14.68
C MET A 547 4.91 21.16 14.11
N ALA A 548 4.89 22.23 14.91
CA ALA A 548 4.39 23.52 14.47
C ALA A 548 5.41 24.28 13.60
N GLU A 549 6.69 24.36 14.01
CA GLU A 549 7.70 25.14 13.27
C GLU A 549 8.07 24.51 11.93
N ARG A 550 7.99 23.17 11.84
CA ARG A 550 8.39 22.40 10.65
C ARG A 550 7.19 21.93 9.83
N SER A 551 6.01 22.49 10.10
CA SER A 551 4.82 22.32 9.26
C SER A 551 5.00 23.04 7.91
N ARG A 552 4.22 22.67 6.88
CA ARG A 552 4.29 23.31 5.56
C ARG A 552 3.99 24.80 5.60
N THR A 553 3.12 25.23 6.52
CA THR A 553 2.68 26.61 6.69
C THR A 553 2.72 27.01 8.17
N PRO A 554 3.92 27.20 8.77
CA PRO A 554 4.06 27.52 10.18
C PRO A 554 3.31 28.80 10.59
N GLU A 555 3.18 29.75 9.66
CA GLU A 555 2.46 31.01 9.82
C GLU A 555 0.94 30.87 9.95
N THR A 556 0.36 29.77 9.46
CA THR A 556 -1.09 29.52 9.59
C THR A 556 -1.47 28.80 10.88
N VAL A 557 -0.48 28.38 11.68
CA VAL A 557 -0.71 27.64 12.93
C VAL A 557 -1.39 28.55 13.96
N VAL A 558 -2.56 28.12 14.43
CA VAL A 558 -3.35 28.85 15.41
C VAL A 558 -2.86 28.52 16.82
N ASN A 559 -2.40 29.53 17.55
CA ASN A 559 -1.93 29.42 18.94
C ASN A 559 -0.85 28.33 19.15
N LYS A 560 0.28 28.46 18.46
CA LYS A 560 1.42 27.53 18.50
C LYS A 560 1.82 27.08 19.91
N GLU A 561 1.92 28.01 20.87
CA GLU A 561 2.28 27.69 22.26
C GLU A 561 1.21 26.81 22.96
N ILE A 562 -0.07 27.09 22.71
CA ILE A 562 -1.17 26.29 23.26
C ILE A 562 -1.17 24.88 22.66
N PHE A 563 -0.85 24.76 21.37
CA PHE A 563 -0.67 23.47 20.72
C PHE A 563 0.47 22.68 21.38
N ALA A 564 1.64 23.29 21.58
CA ALA A 564 2.78 22.65 22.26
C ALA A 564 2.43 22.21 23.69
N LEU A 565 1.79 23.07 24.49
CA LEU A 565 1.33 22.73 25.85
C LEU A 565 0.30 21.59 25.88
N LYS A 566 -0.53 21.46 24.84
CA LYS A 566 -1.49 20.35 24.75
C LYS A 566 -0.80 19.04 24.40
N VAL A 567 0.22 19.07 23.53
CA VAL A 567 1.05 17.90 23.21
C VAL A 567 1.84 17.47 24.46
N GLU A 568 2.42 18.41 25.21
CA GLU A 568 3.08 18.16 26.50
C GLU A 568 2.15 17.43 27.49
N LYS A 569 0.95 17.98 27.74
CA LYS A 569 -0.05 17.34 28.62
C LYS A 569 -0.44 15.94 28.17
N LEU A 570 -0.43 15.68 26.86
CA LEU A 570 -0.75 14.37 26.33
C LEU A 570 0.39 13.38 26.61
N VAL A 571 1.63 13.78 26.35
CA VAL A 571 2.83 12.97 26.61
C VAL A 571 3.02 12.72 28.11
N ASP A 572 2.78 13.70 28.98
CA ASP A 572 2.84 13.53 30.44
C ASP A 572 1.85 12.47 30.94
N ARG A 573 0.61 12.49 30.46
CA ARG A 573 -0.38 11.46 30.80
C ARG A 573 0.06 10.05 30.38
N MET A 574 0.85 9.95 29.31
CA MET A 574 1.39 8.67 28.86
C MET A 574 2.57 8.24 29.70
N LYS A 575 3.46 9.16 30.09
CA LYS A 575 4.56 8.91 31.03
C LYS A 575 4.01 8.26 32.30
N ASP A 576 2.96 8.83 32.89
CA ASP A 576 2.32 8.29 34.09
C ASP A 576 1.78 6.86 33.90
N ARG A 577 1.24 6.54 32.72
CA ARG A 577 0.72 5.20 32.37
C ARG A 577 1.83 4.20 32.02
N THR A 578 2.93 4.65 31.42
CA THR A 578 4.10 3.84 31.04
C THR A 578 4.81 3.27 32.28
N PHE A 579 4.92 4.10 33.33
CA PHE A 579 5.56 3.71 34.58
C PHE A 579 4.64 2.89 35.49
N THR A 580 3.32 2.93 35.30
CA THR A 580 2.35 2.24 36.19
C THR A 580 1.67 1.00 35.60
N LEU A 581 1.45 0.91 34.28
CA LEU A 581 0.55 -0.10 33.69
C LEU A 581 1.09 -0.90 32.48
N GLY A 582 2.27 -0.60 31.95
CA GLY A 582 2.96 -1.49 31.00
C GLY A 582 2.42 -1.60 29.56
N ASN A 583 1.29 -0.98 29.21
CA ASN A 583 0.74 -0.99 27.84
C ASN A 583 0.46 0.44 27.36
N VAL A 584 1.38 1.03 26.58
CA VAL A 584 1.24 2.37 26.01
C VAL A 584 0.85 2.27 24.54
N SER A 585 -0.27 2.87 24.16
CA SER A 585 -0.68 3.04 22.76
C SER A 585 -0.01 4.25 22.15
N ILE A 586 0.93 4.04 21.23
CA ILE A 586 1.40 5.13 20.36
C ILE A 586 0.27 5.51 19.42
N GLY A 587 -0.56 4.54 19.05
CA GLY A 587 -1.77 4.73 18.27
C GLY A 587 -2.67 5.81 18.85
N ASP A 588 -3.01 5.69 20.13
CA ASP A 588 -3.91 6.62 20.82
C ASP A 588 -3.26 8.00 20.99
N LEU A 589 -1.92 8.05 21.09
CA LEU A 589 -1.16 9.30 21.14
C LEU A 589 -1.24 10.02 19.81
N LEU A 590 -0.84 9.34 18.74
CA LEU A 590 -0.80 9.89 17.40
C LEU A 590 -2.20 10.30 16.94
N ASP A 591 -3.24 9.51 17.22
CA ASP A 591 -4.63 9.88 16.92
C ASP A 591 -5.07 11.17 17.64
N GLN A 592 -4.76 11.30 18.94
CA GLN A 592 -5.04 12.53 19.68
C GLN A 592 -4.23 13.72 19.15
N VAL A 593 -2.97 13.50 18.76
CA VAL A 593 -2.13 14.51 18.12
C VAL A 593 -2.74 14.94 16.79
N LEU A 594 -3.16 14.02 15.91
CA LEU A 594 -3.83 14.33 14.65
C LEU A 594 -5.12 15.15 14.86
N GLY A 595 -5.91 14.83 15.90
CA GLY A 595 -7.06 15.64 16.29
C GLY A 595 -6.70 17.08 16.70
N MET A 596 -5.56 17.27 17.36
CA MET A 596 -5.04 18.60 17.72
C MET A 596 -4.48 19.35 16.53
N VAL A 597 -3.79 18.66 15.61
CA VAL A 597 -3.26 19.19 14.34
C VAL A 597 -4.39 19.84 13.54
N ARG A 598 -5.54 19.17 13.42
CA ARG A 598 -6.74 19.73 12.78
C ARG A 598 -7.28 20.97 13.48
N THR A 599 -7.34 20.95 14.82
CA THR A 599 -7.91 22.06 15.62
C THR A 599 -7.05 23.31 15.59
N HIS A 600 -5.72 23.16 15.46
CA HIS A 600 -4.75 24.27 15.48
C HIS A 600 -4.18 24.58 14.09
N HIS A 601 -4.72 23.96 13.03
CA HIS A 601 -4.32 24.19 11.64
C HIS A 601 -2.81 23.96 11.40
N VAL A 602 -2.26 22.93 12.04
CA VAL A 602 -0.87 22.50 11.80
C VAL A 602 -0.87 21.69 10.51
N ARG A 603 -0.23 22.18 9.45
CA ARG A 603 -0.23 21.48 8.14
C ARG A 603 0.99 20.57 8.03
N MET A 604 0.80 19.26 8.19
CA MET A 604 1.89 18.29 8.08
C MET A 604 2.20 17.92 6.62
N GLU A 605 3.43 17.48 6.35
CA GLU A 605 3.87 16.96 5.06
C GLU A 605 3.13 15.66 4.71
N GLY A 606 2.76 15.46 3.44
CA GLY A 606 1.97 14.29 3.01
C GLY A 606 2.67 12.95 3.26
N ASP A 607 3.98 12.88 2.98
CA ASP A 607 4.79 11.68 3.23
C ASP A 607 4.89 11.37 4.72
N PHE A 608 5.01 12.41 5.55
CA PHE A 608 5.05 12.28 7.00
C PHE A 608 3.71 11.76 7.58
N VAL A 609 2.58 12.27 7.09
CA VAL A 609 1.24 11.74 7.45
C VAL A 609 1.12 10.27 7.06
N THR A 610 1.59 9.91 5.86
CA THR A 610 1.54 8.51 5.37
C THR A 610 2.34 7.57 6.27
N VAL A 611 3.51 7.99 6.73
CA VAL A 611 4.31 7.27 7.75
C VAL A 611 3.55 7.10 9.07
N ILE A 612 2.92 8.16 9.58
CA ILE A 612 2.11 8.09 10.80
C ILE A 612 0.97 7.08 10.64
N VAL A 613 0.25 7.13 9.52
CA VAL A 613 -0.85 6.18 9.28
C VAL A 613 -0.33 4.75 9.21
N ALA A 614 0.80 4.52 8.56
CA ALA A 614 1.40 3.18 8.50
C ALA A 614 1.77 2.67 9.91
N ILE A 615 2.28 3.55 10.80
CA ILE A 615 2.51 3.23 12.21
C ILE A 615 1.19 2.85 12.91
N LEU A 616 0.13 3.65 12.74
CA LEU A 616 -1.19 3.40 13.35
C LEU A 616 -1.78 2.05 12.92
N LEU A 617 -1.75 1.77 11.61
CA LEU A 617 -2.25 0.53 11.03
C LEU A 617 -1.48 -0.67 11.57
N LEU A 618 -0.14 -0.59 11.58
CA LEU A 618 0.67 -1.70 12.05
C LEU A 618 0.52 -1.94 13.55
N GLU A 619 0.46 -0.90 14.37
CA GLU A 619 0.18 -1.08 15.80
C GLU A 619 -1.19 -1.71 16.03
N GLY A 620 -2.20 -1.31 15.24
CA GLY A 620 -3.53 -1.90 15.26
C GLY A 620 -3.50 -3.41 14.92
N ILE A 621 -2.79 -3.80 13.86
CA ILE A 621 -2.60 -5.20 13.47
C ILE A 621 -1.82 -5.96 14.56
N GLY A 622 -0.72 -5.37 15.02
CA GLY A 622 0.17 -5.95 16.01
C GLY A 622 -0.55 -6.23 17.34
N ARG A 623 -1.51 -5.38 17.72
CA ARG A 623 -2.32 -5.59 18.94
C ARG A 623 -3.46 -6.58 18.80
N GLN A 624 -3.98 -6.77 17.59
CA GLN A 624 -4.89 -7.89 17.34
C GLN A 624 -4.16 -9.23 17.48
N LEU A 625 -2.85 -9.26 17.20
CA LEU A 625 -2.00 -10.44 17.35
C LEU A 625 -1.42 -10.61 18.77
N ASP A 626 -0.93 -9.53 19.38
CA ASP A 626 -0.44 -9.46 20.76
C ASP A 626 -1.02 -8.23 21.49
N PRO A 627 -2.05 -8.41 22.34
CA PRO A 627 -2.67 -7.32 23.09
C PRO A 627 -1.72 -6.52 24.00
N ASN A 628 -0.55 -7.10 24.35
CA ASN A 628 0.46 -6.46 25.20
C ASN A 628 1.61 -5.82 24.39
N LEU A 629 1.44 -5.69 23.07
CA LEU A 629 2.43 -5.06 22.22
C LEU A 629 2.68 -3.60 22.61
N ASP A 630 3.96 -3.29 22.84
CA ASP A 630 4.47 -1.94 23.05
C ASP A 630 5.42 -1.57 21.89
N LEU A 631 4.93 -0.70 21.00
CA LEU A 631 5.68 -0.22 19.85
C LEU A 631 6.88 0.64 20.26
N PHE A 632 6.79 1.41 21.36
CA PHE A 632 7.88 2.29 21.80
C PHE A 632 9.04 1.42 22.29
N ALA A 633 8.76 0.45 23.15
CA ALA A 633 9.77 -0.48 23.64
C ALA A 633 10.44 -1.25 22.48
N SER A 634 9.67 -1.64 21.47
CA SER A 634 10.16 -2.36 20.29
C SER A 634 11.04 -1.49 19.36
N SER A 635 10.87 -0.17 19.38
CA SER A 635 11.66 0.77 18.56
C SER A 635 13.09 1.01 19.08
N LEU A 636 13.33 0.83 20.38
CA LEU A 636 14.62 1.17 21.02
C LEU A 636 15.84 0.47 20.41
N PRO A 637 15.82 -0.84 20.10
CA PRO A 637 16.96 -1.52 19.49
C PRO A 637 17.28 -0.99 18.09
N VAL A 638 16.26 -0.59 17.33
CA VAL A 638 16.40 -0.07 15.96
C VAL A 638 17.01 1.34 16.00
N LEU A 639 16.57 2.20 16.90
CA LEU A 639 17.17 3.53 17.13
C LEU A 639 18.63 3.42 17.58
N ARG A 640 18.96 2.43 18.42
CA ARG A 640 20.35 2.16 18.82
C ARG A 640 21.22 1.86 17.61
N LYS A 641 20.76 0.99 16.70
CA LYS A 641 21.47 0.69 15.45
C LYS A 641 21.64 1.94 14.59
N LEU A 642 20.62 2.79 14.49
CA LEU A 642 20.70 4.05 13.77
C LEU A 642 21.80 4.95 14.37
N GLY A 643 21.78 5.20 15.68
CA GLY A 643 22.76 6.10 16.32
C GLY A 643 24.22 5.64 16.23
N VAL A 644 24.48 4.35 16.05
CA VAL A 644 25.83 3.81 15.84
C VAL A 644 26.25 3.83 14.36
N SER A 645 25.30 3.95 13.43
CA SER A 645 25.56 4.00 11.98
C SER A 645 26.19 5.32 11.55
N LYS A 646 26.87 5.34 10.39
CA LYS A 646 27.51 6.55 9.85
C LYS A 646 26.47 7.64 9.55
N GLU A 647 25.38 7.28 8.88
CA GLU A 647 24.25 8.17 8.57
C GLU A 647 23.57 8.68 9.84
N GLY A 648 23.30 7.79 10.80
CA GLY A 648 22.70 8.21 12.06
C GLY A 648 23.58 9.17 12.85
N ARG A 649 24.92 9.00 12.84
CA ARG A 649 25.84 10.00 13.42
C ARG A 649 25.81 11.35 12.71
N GLU A 650 25.48 11.41 11.42
CA GLU A 650 25.34 12.67 10.70
C GLU A 650 24.01 13.36 10.97
N ILE A 651 22.93 12.58 11.07
CA ILE A 651 21.60 13.07 11.44
C ILE A 651 21.58 13.53 12.91
N MET A 652 22.28 12.81 13.80
CA MET A 652 22.29 13.06 15.25
C MET A 652 23.38 14.05 15.71
N LYS A 653 23.90 14.92 14.83
CA LYS A 653 24.95 15.91 15.20
C LYS A 653 24.47 17.00 16.19
N ASN A 654 23.17 17.09 16.48
CA ASN A 654 22.61 18.11 17.38
C ASN A 654 22.55 17.61 18.84
N GLU A 655 23.21 18.35 19.73
CA GLU A 655 23.42 18.08 21.17
C GLU A 655 22.17 17.59 21.93
N SER A 656 22.26 16.36 22.49
CA SER A 656 21.87 16.00 23.87
C SER A 656 22.13 14.51 24.13
N ASP A 657 23.31 14.00 23.78
CA ASP A 657 23.63 12.56 23.71
C ASP A 657 23.56 11.79 25.05
N LEU A 658 23.37 12.48 26.18
CA LEU A 658 23.34 11.89 27.52
C LEU A 658 21.94 11.51 28.01
N SER A 659 20.85 12.07 27.46
CA SER A 659 19.48 11.77 27.91
C SER A 659 18.97 10.44 27.36
N MET A 660 19.12 10.21 26.05
CA MET A 660 18.70 8.97 25.40
C MET A 660 19.43 7.74 25.95
N ILE A 661 20.74 7.83 26.20
CA ILE A 661 21.51 6.73 26.79
C ILE A 661 21.00 6.39 28.20
N LYS A 662 20.60 7.39 29.00
CA LYS A 662 20.07 7.18 30.36
C LYS A 662 18.68 6.55 30.35
N ILE A 663 17.78 7.03 29.49
CA ILE A 663 16.43 6.45 29.32
C ILE A 663 16.56 5.02 28.78
N TRP A 664 17.42 4.82 27.80
CA TRP A 664 17.76 3.52 27.24
C TRP A 664 18.26 2.56 28.31
N LEU A 665 19.25 2.96 29.11
CA LEU A 665 19.78 2.15 30.21
C LEU A 665 18.69 1.84 31.25
N ALA A 666 17.84 2.81 31.58
CA ALA A 666 16.75 2.63 32.54
C ALA A 666 15.68 1.64 32.03
N LEU A 667 15.32 1.69 30.74
CA LEU A 667 14.36 0.76 30.13
C LEU A 667 14.94 -0.64 29.96
N GLU A 668 16.22 -0.76 29.59
CA GLU A 668 16.91 -2.05 29.47
C GLU A 668 17.06 -2.72 30.86
N VAL A 669 17.47 -1.94 31.87
CA VAL A 669 17.54 -2.41 33.27
C VAL A 669 16.15 -2.82 33.77
N ARG A 670 15.09 -2.08 33.43
CA ARG A 670 13.72 -2.47 33.78
C ARG A 670 13.28 -3.76 33.09
N GLN A 671 13.54 -3.92 31.79
CA GLN A 671 13.23 -5.16 31.07
C GLN A 671 14.01 -6.34 31.66
N PHE A 672 15.29 -6.14 31.97
CA PHE A 672 16.13 -7.15 32.61
C PHE A 672 15.61 -7.52 34.01
N ILE A 673 15.23 -6.54 34.83
CA ILE A 673 14.65 -6.78 36.16
C ILE A 673 13.32 -7.52 36.05
N ASN A 674 12.43 -7.12 35.14
CA ASN A 674 11.14 -7.79 34.95
C ASN A 674 11.29 -9.24 34.46
N ALA A 675 12.20 -9.48 33.51
CA ALA A 675 12.54 -10.83 33.06
C ALA A 675 13.10 -11.67 34.21
N SER A 676 14.05 -11.10 34.97
CA SER A 676 14.64 -11.76 36.15
C SER A 676 13.58 -12.10 37.21
N ILE A 677 12.61 -11.22 37.45
CA ILE A 677 11.52 -11.45 38.40
C ILE A 677 10.59 -12.56 37.89
N GLN A 678 10.25 -12.58 36.59
CA GLN A 678 9.47 -13.67 36.00
C GLN A 678 10.21 -15.02 36.09
N ASP A 679 11.52 -15.03 35.84
CA ASP A 679 12.35 -16.23 35.96
C ASP A 679 12.42 -16.71 37.41
N ILE A 680 12.60 -15.80 38.38
CA ILE A 680 12.54 -16.12 39.82
C ILE A 680 11.15 -16.64 40.20
N HIS A 681 10.08 -16.01 39.72
CA HIS A 681 8.71 -16.42 40.02
C HIS A 681 8.41 -17.81 39.43
N THR A 682 8.98 -18.12 38.27
CA THR A 682 8.89 -19.43 37.61
C THR A 682 9.70 -20.47 38.37
N LEU A 683 10.94 -20.16 38.77
CA LEU A 683 11.80 -21.01 39.60
C LEU A 683 11.18 -21.29 40.99
N VAL A 684 10.47 -20.33 41.58
CA VAL A 684 9.72 -20.52 42.83
C VAL A 684 8.47 -21.37 42.59
N LYS A 685 7.73 -21.14 41.50
CA LYS A 685 6.52 -21.90 41.16
C LYS A 685 6.83 -23.34 40.72
N SER A 686 8.06 -23.58 40.24
CA SER A 686 8.61 -24.90 39.89
C SER A 686 9.36 -25.57 41.05
N ASP A 687 9.27 -25.04 42.28
CA ASP A 687 9.93 -25.57 43.50
C ASP A 687 11.46 -25.76 43.36
N MET A 688 12.11 -25.06 42.41
CA MET A 688 13.56 -25.17 42.20
C MET A 688 14.40 -24.30 43.13
N LEU A 689 13.82 -23.22 43.67
CA LEU A 689 14.50 -22.32 44.62
C LEU A 689 14.18 -22.64 46.09
N SER A 690 13.06 -23.29 46.36
CA SER A 690 12.62 -23.69 47.70
C SER A 690 11.72 -24.92 47.56
N PRO A 691 12.26 -26.13 47.38
CA PRO A 691 11.44 -27.33 47.42
C PRO A 691 10.76 -27.39 48.79
N ASN A 692 9.43 -27.32 48.82
CA ASN A 692 8.68 -27.47 50.06
C ASN A 692 8.95 -28.88 50.62
N ILE A 693 9.54 -28.94 51.81
CA ILE A 693 9.57 -30.12 52.69
C ILE A 693 8.19 -30.29 53.33
#